data_AF-A0A7W0H8V1-F1
#
_entry.id   AF-A0A7W0H8V1-F1
#
_cell.length_a   1.000
_cell.length_b   1.000
_cell.length_c   1.000
_cell.angle_alpha   90.00
_cell.angle_beta   90.00
_cell.angle_gamma   90.00
#
_symmetry.space_group_name_H-M   'P 1'
#
loop_
_entity.id
_entity.type
_entity.pdbx_description
1 polymer ?
#
loop_
_entity_poly.entity_id
_entity_poly.type
_entity_poly.pdbx_seq_one_letter_code
_entity_poly.pdbx_strand_id
1 'polypeptide(L)'
;HRADLVQTAVTVERMRAGQIEALKVPTNPLDVLAQQVVAATAMEPWDADALFSVVRRTASFATLPRSAYDATLDLLSGRYPSDEFAELRPRLVWDRVANTLTGRPGAQRLAVTSGGTIPDRGLFGVFLVGEKASRVGELDEEMVYESRVGDVFALGASSWRIEDITHDRVLVSPAPGQPGRLPFWKGDSIGRPAELGAAVGAFVREVAKLAHPEAVERAASAGLDTFAATNLVAFVAEQLNDTGYVPTDRQLLVERCRDELGDWRLVVHSPYGAAVHGPWALAIGARLRERFGIDAQAMAGDDGIVIRIPETDAEPPGASLVLFEPDEIDDLVTSEVGGSALFASRFRECAARALLLPRRDPGKRSPLWQQRQRSAALLEVASKYGSFPIVLEAVRECLQDVYDLPALVQLMRDIDARRIRVVEVQTATPSPFARSLLFGYVASFIYEGDSPLAERKAAALALDPALLGELLGRTELRDLLEPDAFADLERQLQRLDDRRVKDAEGVADLLRLLGPLTPDEIEARSVDGPVALRWAASLESSRRAVRIRISGIEYIAAVEDVARLRDALGVPVPVGVPEVFTEPVADPLGDLVARFARTHCPFTAAALANRFGLGQAVASDALKRLAASGRVTEGEFSPTGRGIEWCDTEVLRRLRRRSLAAARKEVEPVEPAALGRFLPVWQNVGSRLRGADGVLTVVEQLAGCAVPASALEPFILGSRLVNYHPSMLDELTSAGEVIWSGAGALPGSDGWVSLHIADTAPLTLPDLVDIDITERHTAVVDVLAAGGGYFFRQLSDAVGSTDDASLITVLWELAWAGYLTNDTIAPLRSHLSGGRAAHRQRASAPRARVRRRTLTPGRQVRPSLPARMGPPSVAGRWALLPSREADPTRRAHAA
;
A
#
# COMPACT_ATOMS: atom_id res chain seq x y z
N HIS A 1 -24.93 -10.19 26.69
CA HIS A 1 -25.51 -8.86 27.02
C HIS A 1 -27.02 -9.01 27.26
N ARG A 2 -27.77 -7.98 27.72
CA ARG A 2 -29.20 -8.15 28.11
C ARG A 2 -30.10 -8.68 26.99
N ALA A 3 -29.92 -8.20 25.75
CA ALA A 3 -30.70 -8.67 24.59
C ALA A 3 -30.49 -10.17 24.28
N ASP A 4 -29.31 -10.71 24.59
CA ASP A 4 -28.94 -12.12 24.37
C ASP A 4 -29.79 -13.08 25.23
N LEU A 5 -30.30 -12.60 26.37
CA LEU A 5 -31.17 -13.40 27.25
C LEU A 5 -32.46 -13.80 26.54
N VAL A 6 -33.01 -12.94 25.67
CA VAL A 6 -34.21 -13.24 24.89
C VAL A 6 -33.91 -14.35 23.89
N GLN A 7 -32.81 -14.23 23.16
CA GLN A 7 -32.40 -15.23 22.16
C GLN A 7 -32.07 -16.57 22.82
N THR A 8 -31.41 -16.54 23.98
CA THR A 8 -31.07 -17.73 24.77
C THR A 8 -32.34 -18.44 25.26
N ALA A 9 -33.31 -17.71 25.82
CA ALA A 9 -34.56 -18.28 26.32
C ALA A 9 -35.33 -19.00 25.19
N VAL A 10 -35.47 -18.35 24.04
CA VAL A 10 -36.19 -18.91 22.89
C VAL A 10 -35.46 -20.10 22.28
N THR A 11 -34.12 -20.03 22.19
CA THR A 11 -33.29 -21.15 21.75
C THR A 11 -33.48 -22.37 22.65
N VAL A 12 -33.42 -22.20 23.97
CA VAL A 12 -33.63 -23.30 24.93
C VAL A 12 -35.04 -23.89 24.83
N GLU A 13 -36.07 -23.05 24.70
CA GLU A 13 -37.45 -23.48 24.55
C GLU A 13 -37.64 -24.32 23.28
N ARG A 14 -37.12 -23.84 22.15
CA ARG A 14 -37.17 -24.56 20.87
C ARG A 14 -36.35 -25.84 20.87
N MET A 15 -35.16 -25.84 21.49
CA MET A 15 -34.35 -27.05 21.68
C MET A 15 -35.12 -28.13 22.46
N ARG A 16 -35.79 -27.75 23.56
CA ARG A 16 -36.61 -28.69 24.36
C ARG A 16 -37.82 -29.21 23.59
N ALA A 17 -38.39 -28.38 22.71
CA ALA A 17 -39.51 -28.75 21.86
C ALA A 17 -39.11 -29.50 20.57
N GLY A 18 -37.80 -29.67 20.30
CA GLY A 18 -37.31 -30.27 19.06
C GLY A 18 -37.58 -29.43 17.80
N GLN A 19 -37.78 -28.12 17.96
CA GLN A 19 -38.07 -27.18 16.88
C GLN A 19 -36.77 -26.60 16.30
N ILE A 20 -36.16 -27.34 15.38
CA ILE A 20 -34.95 -26.92 14.65
C ILE A 20 -35.30 -26.18 13.35
N GLU A 21 -34.32 -25.47 12.79
CA GLU A 21 -34.46 -24.74 11.53
C GLU A 21 -34.67 -25.69 10.34
N ALA A 22 -35.47 -25.25 9.36
CA ALA A 22 -35.63 -25.97 8.11
C ALA A 22 -34.34 -25.88 7.26
N LEU A 23 -33.84 -27.03 6.80
CA LEU A 23 -32.72 -27.08 5.86
C LEU A 23 -33.22 -26.94 4.42
N LYS A 24 -32.62 -26.02 3.67
CA LYS A 24 -32.86 -25.83 2.24
C LYS A 24 -31.61 -26.23 1.47
N VAL A 25 -31.79 -27.06 0.44
CA VAL A 25 -30.70 -27.44 -0.47
C VAL A 25 -30.51 -26.30 -1.48
N PRO A 26 -29.29 -25.76 -1.65
CA PRO A 26 -29.01 -24.77 -2.68
C PRO A 26 -29.31 -25.31 -4.08
N THR A 27 -30.01 -24.52 -4.88
CA THR A 27 -30.44 -24.90 -6.23
C THR A 27 -29.52 -24.30 -7.29
N ASN A 28 -28.94 -25.17 -8.10
CA ASN A 28 -28.08 -24.88 -9.24
C ASN A 28 -26.82 -24.03 -8.94
N PRO A 29 -25.99 -24.36 -7.93
CA PRO A 29 -24.75 -23.62 -7.64
C PRO A 29 -23.72 -23.79 -8.78
N LEU A 30 -23.61 -22.79 -9.67
CA LEU A 30 -22.84 -22.90 -10.91
C LEU A 30 -21.32 -22.90 -10.70
N ASP A 31 -20.84 -22.33 -9.60
CA ASP A 31 -19.45 -22.36 -9.21
C ASP A 31 -18.99 -23.77 -8.80
N VAL A 32 -19.83 -24.50 -8.06
CA VAL A 32 -19.63 -25.92 -7.71
C VAL A 32 -19.73 -26.79 -8.95
N LEU A 33 -20.69 -26.51 -9.85
CA LEU A 33 -20.77 -27.20 -11.14
C LEU A 33 -19.46 -27.04 -11.92
N ALA A 34 -18.94 -25.82 -12.02
CA ALA A 34 -17.71 -25.54 -12.74
C ALA A 34 -16.53 -26.33 -12.16
N GLN A 35 -16.39 -26.33 -10.83
CA GLN A 35 -15.36 -27.10 -10.11
C GLN A 35 -15.45 -28.60 -10.43
N GLN A 36 -16.64 -29.18 -10.38
CA GLN A 36 -16.86 -30.61 -10.61
C GLN A 36 -16.68 -31.02 -12.07
N VAL A 37 -17.08 -30.17 -13.03
CA VAL A 37 -16.84 -30.42 -14.46
C VAL A 37 -15.33 -30.47 -14.75
N VAL A 38 -14.54 -29.54 -14.19
CA VAL A 38 -13.08 -29.57 -14.33
C VAL A 38 -12.50 -30.83 -13.69
N ALA A 39 -13.00 -31.25 -12.53
CA ALA A 39 -12.54 -32.48 -11.87
C ALA A 39 -12.87 -33.74 -12.70
N ALA A 40 -14.08 -33.84 -13.25
CA ALA A 40 -14.51 -34.99 -14.06
C ALA A 40 -13.69 -35.10 -15.36
N THR A 41 -13.56 -33.99 -16.08
CA THR A 41 -12.83 -33.93 -17.36
C THR A 41 -11.31 -34.06 -17.21
N ALA A 42 -10.78 -33.84 -16.00
CA ALA A 42 -9.37 -34.06 -15.68
C ALA A 42 -9.01 -35.55 -15.54
N MET A 43 -9.99 -36.44 -15.33
CA MET A 43 -9.77 -37.88 -15.22
C MET A 43 -9.89 -38.59 -16.56
N GLU A 44 -10.90 -38.22 -17.35
CA GLU A 44 -11.18 -38.79 -18.66
C GLU A 44 -12.02 -37.84 -19.53
N PRO A 45 -12.06 -38.04 -20.86
CA PRO A 45 -12.99 -37.33 -21.73
C PRO A 45 -14.46 -37.64 -21.39
N TRP A 46 -15.32 -36.63 -21.47
CA TRP A 46 -16.77 -36.77 -21.25
C TRP A 46 -17.57 -36.27 -22.46
N ASP A 47 -18.64 -36.97 -22.83
CA ASP A 47 -19.68 -36.37 -23.67
C ASP A 47 -20.49 -35.35 -22.83
N ALA A 48 -20.75 -34.17 -23.40
CA ALA A 48 -21.37 -33.06 -22.67
C ALA A 48 -22.83 -33.37 -22.27
N ASP A 49 -23.58 -34.10 -23.09
CA ASP A 49 -24.98 -34.46 -22.79
C ASP A 49 -25.05 -35.57 -21.72
N ALA A 50 -24.14 -36.53 -21.77
CA ALA A 50 -23.99 -37.56 -20.76
C ALA A 50 -23.62 -36.96 -19.39
N LEU A 51 -22.68 -36.02 -19.37
CA LEU A 51 -22.28 -35.32 -18.14
C LEU A 51 -23.42 -34.48 -17.58
N PHE A 52 -24.16 -33.74 -18.42
CA PHE A 52 -25.37 -33.02 -18.00
C PHE A 52 -26.41 -33.96 -17.36
N SER A 53 -26.63 -35.12 -17.96
CA SER A 53 -27.54 -36.15 -17.43
C SER A 53 -27.09 -36.70 -16.09
N VAL A 54 -25.78 -36.82 -15.85
CA VAL A 54 -25.23 -37.21 -14.55
C VAL A 54 -25.47 -36.13 -13.50
N VAL A 55 -25.15 -34.88 -13.85
CA VAL A 55 -25.31 -33.71 -12.97
C VAL A 55 -26.76 -33.59 -12.50
N ARG A 56 -27.74 -33.71 -13.40
CA ARG A 56 -29.17 -33.61 -13.08
C ARG A 56 -29.73 -34.73 -12.19
N ARG A 57 -28.99 -35.81 -11.94
CA ARG A 57 -29.38 -36.83 -10.95
C ARG A 57 -29.13 -36.40 -9.51
N THR A 58 -28.39 -35.32 -9.29
CA THR A 58 -28.12 -34.78 -7.95
C THR A 58 -29.22 -33.81 -7.51
N ALA A 59 -29.43 -33.67 -6.19
CA ALA A 59 -30.49 -32.83 -5.64
C ALA A 59 -30.35 -31.35 -6.04
N SER A 60 -29.14 -30.79 -5.89
CA SER A 60 -28.88 -29.37 -6.19
C SER A 60 -29.07 -29.02 -7.67
N PHE A 61 -28.90 -29.97 -8.60
CA PHE A 61 -28.96 -29.69 -10.04
C PHE A 61 -30.16 -30.37 -10.75
N ALA A 62 -31.14 -30.89 -10.00
CA ALA A 62 -32.28 -31.61 -10.58
C ALA A 62 -33.05 -30.79 -11.63
N THR A 63 -33.14 -29.48 -11.41
CA THR A 63 -33.81 -28.49 -12.28
C THR A 63 -32.83 -27.62 -13.08
N LEU A 64 -31.55 -27.99 -13.19
CA LEU A 64 -30.54 -27.21 -13.90
C LEU A 64 -30.96 -26.94 -15.35
N PRO A 65 -31.14 -25.67 -15.75
CA PRO A 65 -31.42 -25.32 -17.13
C PRO A 65 -30.24 -25.68 -18.03
N ARG A 66 -30.54 -26.19 -19.24
CA ARG A 66 -29.49 -26.54 -20.21
C ARG A 66 -28.64 -25.32 -20.59
N SER A 67 -29.26 -24.16 -20.72
CA SER A 67 -28.57 -22.89 -21.01
C SER A 67 -27.53 -22.52 -19.95
N ALA A 68 -27.84 -22.73 -18.65
CA ALA A 68 -26.91 -22.44 -17.56
C ALA A 68 -25.74 -23.44 -17.53
N TYR A 69 -26.00 -24.70 -17.86
CA TYR A 69 -24.97 -25.72 -18.04
C TYR A 69 -24.02 -25.34 -19.18
N ASP A 70 -24.56 -25.05 -20.37
CA ASP A 70 -23.76 -24.70 -21.55
C ASP A 70 -22.97 -23.40 -21.33
N ALA A 71 -23.55 -22.39 -20.66
CA ALA A 71 -22.85 -21.16 -20.29
C ALA A 71 -21.67 -21.43 -19.33
N THR A 72 -21.83 -22.38 -18.41
CA THR A 72 -20.75 -22.81 -17.51
C THR A 72 -19.63 -23.52 -18.28
N LEU A 73 -19.99 -24.36 -19.26
CA LEU A 73 -19.00 -24.98 -20.16
C LEU A 73 -18.28 -23.95 -21.01
N ASP A 74 -18.99 -22.96 -21.55
CA ASP A 74 -18.45 -21.85 -22.34
C ASP A 74 -17.42 -21.03 -21.54
N LEU A 75 -17.73 -20.78 -20.27
CA LEU A 75 -16.81 -20.13 -19.35
C LEU A 75 -15.52 -20.94 -19.18
N LEU A 76 -15.65 -22.24 -18.95
CA LEU A 76 -14.51 -23.13 -18.72
C LEU A 76 -13.72 -23.44 -20.00
N SER A 77 -14.34 -23.34 -21.17
CA SER A 77 -13.71 -23.54 -22.47
C SER A 77 -13.12 -22.25 -23.07
N GLY A 78 -13.37 -21.09 -22.45
CA GLY A 78 -12.73 -19.82 -22.82
C GLY A 78 -13.47 -18.97 -23.85
N ARG A 79 -14.82 -19.05 -23.93
CA ARG A 79 -15.64 -18.21 -24.82
C ARG A 79 -15.58 -16.71 -24.49
N TYR A 80 -15.48 -16.36 -23.21
CA TYR A 80 -15.44 -14.97 -22.76
C TYR A 80 -14.07 -14.32 -23.06
N PRO A 81 -14.02 -13.02 -23.41
CA PRO A 81 -12.79 -12.37 -23.85
C PRO A 81 -11.74 -12.36 -22.74
N SER A 82 -10.80 -13.29 -22.89
CA SER A 82 -9.61 -13.41 -22.07
C SER A 82 -8.59 -12.27 -22.28
N ASP A 83 -8.87 -11.42 -23.27
CA ASP A 83 -8.13 -10.24 -23.66
C ASP A 83 -8.14 -9.25 -22.49
N GLU A 84 -9.32 -8.95 -21.93
CA GLU A 84 -9.51 -7.99 -20.85
C GLU A 84 -9.06 -8.54 -19.49
N PHE A 85 -9.05 -9.86 -19.30
CA PHE A 85 -8.52 -10.50 -18.11
C PHE A 85 -7.68 -11.75 -18.43
N ALA A 86 -6.36 -11.55 -18.57
CA ALA A 86 -5.42 -12.58 -19.01
C ALA A 86 -5.31 -13.82 -18.08
N GLU A 87 -5.83 -13.73 -16.85
CA GLU A 87 -5.87 -14.84 -15.90
C GLU A 87 -7.09 -15.76 -16.08
N LEU A 88 -8.09 -15.36 -16.88
CA LEU A 88 -9.22 -16.21 -17.29
C LEU A 88 -8.75 -17.23 -18.33
N ARG A 89 -7.97 -18.21 -17.88
CA ARG A 89 -7.51 -19.30 -18.75
C ARG A 89 -8.56 -20.39 -18.83
N PRO A 90 -8.85 -20.92 -20.04
CA PRO A 90 -9.69 -22.09 -20.17
C PRO A 90 -9.11 -23.26 -19.36
N ARG A 91 -10.00 -24.04 -18.74
CA ARG A 91 -9.69 -25.21 -17.91
C ARG A 91 -9.96 -26.53 -18.64
N LEU A 92 -10.85 -26.48 -19.63
CA LEU A 92 -11.22 -27.60 -20.49
C LEU A 92 -11.21 -27.18 -21.96
N VAL A 93 -11.24 -28.17 -22.84
CA VAL A 93 -11.48 -28.02 -24.27
C VAL A 93 -12.85 -28.64 -24.57
N TRP A 94 -13.68 -27.93 -25.32
CA TRP A 94 -14.97 -28.45 -25.78
C TRP A 94 -14.97 -28.56 -27.30
N ASP A 95 -14.92 -29.80 -27.80
CA ASP A 95 -15.21 -30.08 -29.19
C ASP A 95 -16.74 -30.09 -29.38
N ARG A 96 -17.27 -29.01 -29.96
CA ARG A 96 -18.71 -28.84 -30.19
C ARG A 96 -19.27 -29.75 -31.29
N VAL A 97 -18.41 -30.30 -32.15
CA VAL A 97 -18.84 -31.20 -33.25
C VAL A 97 -18.96 -32.62 -32.73
N ALA A 98 -17.96 -33.07 -31.98
CA ALA A 98 -17.97 -34.38 -31.32
C ALA A 98 -18.73 -34.36 -29.97
N ASN A 99 -19.19 -33.19 -29.54
CA ASN A 99 -19.82 -32.93 -28.23
C ASN A 99 -18.98 -33.43 -27.02
N THR A 100 -17.66 -33.39 -27.13
CA THR A 100 -16.74 -34.01 -26.16
C THR A 100 -15.95 -32.95 -25.38
N LEU A 101 -15.88 -33.11 -24.07
CA LEU A 101 -15.15 -32.28 -23.10
C LEU A 101 -13.88 -33.00 -22.65
N THR A 102 -12.74 -32.30 -22.69
CA THR A 102 -11.45 -32.83 -22.20
C THR A 102 -10.76 -31.82 -21.29
N GLY A 103 -10.15 -32.29 -20.20
CA GLY A 103 -9.39 -31.43 -19.29
C GLY A 103 -8.08 -30.95 -19.92
N ARG A 104 -7.74 -29.68 -19.72
CA ARG A 104 -6.44 -29.15 -20.15
C ARG A 104 -5.30 -29.63 -19.23
N PRO A 105 -4.03 -29.62 -19.70
CA PRO A 105 -2.89 -29.93 -18.85
C PRO A 105 -2.89 -29.13 -17.55
N GLY A 106 -2.79 -29.83 -16.42
CA GLY A 106 -2.84 -29.22 -15.08
C GLY A 106 -4.25 -29.05 -14.48
N ALA A 107 -5.33 -29.39 -15.20
CA ALA A 107 -6.70 -29.37 -14.68
C ALA A 107 -6.85 -30.24 -13.41
N GLN A 108 -6.25 -31.44 -13.41
CA GLN A 108 -6.25 -32.32 -12.23
C GLN A 108 -5.59 -31.64 -11.02
N ARG A 109 -4.38 -31.10 -11.19
CA ARG A 109 -3.66 -30.38 -10.13
C ARG A 109 -4.50 -29.21 -9.60
N LEU A 110 -5.11 -28.44 -10.49
CA LEU A 110 -5.98 -27.34 -10.12
C LEU A 110 -7.18 -27.80 -9.27
N ALA A 111 -7.89 -28.84 -9.71
CA ALA A 111 -9.04 -29.38 -9.00
C ALA A 111 -8.67 -29.92 -7.61
N VAL A 112 -7.63 -30.75 -7.49
CA VAL A 112 -7.25 -31.37 -6.21
C VAL A 112 -6.67 -30.38 -5.19
N THR A 113 -6.09 -29.28 -5.66
CA THR A 113 -5.49 -28.24 -4.78
C THR A 113 -6.45 -27.11 -4.42
N SER A 114 -7.68 -27.12 -4.94
CA SER A 114 -8.65 -26.03 -4.75
C SER A 114 -9.17 -25.89 -3.32
N GLY A 115 -9.11 -26.96 -2.51
CA GLY A 115 -9.60 -26.97 -1.13
C GLY A 115 -11.10 -27.27 -0.97
N GLY A 116 -11.82 -27.53 -2.06
CA GLY A 116 -13.24 -27.89 -2.05
C GLY A 116 -14.17 -26.69 -2.14
N THR A 117 -15.31 -26.74 -1.45
CA THR A 117 -16.36 -25.71 -1.50
C THR A 117 -16.25 -24.69 -0.36
N ILE A 118 -15.47 -24.98 0.68
CA ILE A 118 -15.25 -24.08 1.81
C ILE A 118 -14.38 -22.90 1.33
N PRO A 119 -14.87 -21.64 1.42
CA PRO A 119 -14.13 -20.48 0.95
C PRO A 119 -12.86 -20.26 1.79
N ASP A 120 -11.80 -19.80 1.14
CA ASP A 120 -10.54 -19.44 1.82
C ASP A 120 -10.76 -18.11 2.56
N ARG A 121 -10.97 -18.22 3.87
CA ARG A 121 -11.10 -17.06 4.76
C ARG A 121 -9.70 -16.68 5.26
N GLY A 122 -9.37 -15.40 5.14
CA GLY A 122 -8.11 -14.85 5.59
C GLY A 122 -8.00 -14.98 7.11
N LEU A 123 -7.08 -15.82 7.60
CA LEU A 123 -6.76 -15.92 9.02
C LEU A 123 -5.26 -15.65 9.17
N PHE A 124 -4.89 -14.75 10.08
CA PHE A 124 -3.50 -14.47 10.41
C PHE A 124 -3.09 -15.31 11.60
N GLY A 125 -1.96 -16.01 11.48
CA GLY A 125 -1.35 -16.64 12.66
C GLY A 125 -0.83 -15.58 13.62
N VAL A 126 -1.13 -15.72 14.90
CA VAL A 126 -0.59 -14.88 15.97
C VAL A 126 0.62 -15.57 16.59
N PHE A 127 1.76 -14.89 16.66
CA PHE A 127 3.02 -15.44 17.18
C PHE A 127 3.67 -14.52 18.20
N LEU A 128 4.35 -15.10 19.18
CA LEU A 128 5.15 -14.35 20.14
C LEU A 128 6.38 -13.69 19.49
N VAL A 129 6.70 -12.46 19.88
CA VAL A 129 7.97 -11.78 19.56
C VAL A 129 9.11 -12.43 20.35
N GLY A 130 10.18 -12.85 19.65
CA GLY A 130 11.40 -13.42 20.25
C GLY A 130 12.09 -14.47 19.36
N GLU A 131 13.23 -15.03 19.82
CA GLU A 131 14.04 -16.02 19.07
C GLU A 131 13.29 -17.33 18.74
N LYS A 132 12.22 -17.64 19.48
CA LYS A 132 11.29 -18.74 19.17
C LYS A 132 9.88 -18.16 18.95
N ALA A 133 9.49 -18.00 17.69
CA ALA A 133 8.13 -17.61 17.31
C ALA A 133 7.14 -18.76 17.59
N SER A 134 6.69 -18.89 18.85
CA SER A 134 5.63 -19.82 19.22
C SER A 134 4.28 -19.27 18.80
N ARG A 135 3.46 -20.13 18.19
CA ARG A 135 2.10 -19.77 17.77
C ARG A 135 1.20 -19.68 18.99
N VAL A 136 0.56 -18.54 19.16
CA VAL A 136 -0.36 -18.23 20.26
C VAL A 136 -1.81 -18.50 19.85
N GLY A 137 -2.14 -18.24 18.59
CA GLY A 137 -3.50 -18.42 18.06
C GLY A 137 -3.63 -18.01 16.61
N GLU A 138 -4.86 -17.70 16.23
CA GLU A 138 -5.25 -17.18 14.93
C GLU A 138 -6.19 -15.99 15.13
N LEU A 139 -6.13 -15.01 14.24
CA LEU A 139 -7.07 -13.91 14.15
C LEU A 139 -7.68 -13.86 12.76
N ASP A 140 -8.92 -13.40 12.68
CA ASP A 140 -9.55 -13.06 11.40
C ASP A 140 -8.80 -11.93 10.68
N GLU A 141 -8.61 -12.02 9.37
CA GLU A 141 -7.91 -11.00 8.58
C GLU A 141 -8.62 -9.64 8.63
N GLU A 142 -9.94 -9.60 8.77
CA GLU A 142 -10.66 -8.33 8.93
C GLU A 142 -10.38 -7.71 10.31
N MET A 143 -10.29 -8.53 11.35
CA MET A 143 -9.83 -8.10 12.67
C MET A 143 -8.38 -7.59 12.62
N VAL A 144 -7.50 -8.27 11.88
CA VAL A 144 -6.08 -7.88 11.73
C VAL A 144 -5.94 -6.58 10.95
N TYR A 145 -6.71 -6.44 9.87
CA TYR A 145 -6.77 -5.23 9.06
C TYR A 145 -7.24 -4.02 9.88
N GLU A 146 -8.19 -4.23 10.80
CA GLU A 146 -8.69 -3.22 11.71
C GLU A 146 -7.82 -3.03 12.97
N SER A 147 -6.69 -3.73 13.08
CA SER A 147 -5.77 -3.66 14.23
C SER A 147 -4.51 -2.88 13.87
N ARG A 148 -3.98 -2.13 14.84
CA ARG A 148 -2.73 -1.37 14.70
C ARG A 148 -1.63 -1.95 15.58
N VAL A 149 -0.37 -1.68 15.19
CA VAL A 149 0.78 -1.93 16.07
C VAL A 149 0.59 -1.12 17.36
N GLY A 150 0.65 -1.80 18.50
CA GLY A 150 0.38 -1.27 19.84
C GLY A 150 -0.99 -1.68 20.42
N ASP A 151 -1.94 -2.14 19.60
CA ASP A 151 -3.27 -2.53 20.08
C ASP A 151 -3.22 -3.78 20.96
N VAL A 152 -4.07 -3.83 21.98
CA VAL A 152 -4.19 -4.98 22.89
C VAL A 152 -5.50 -5.71 22.60
N PHE A 153 -5.42 -7.02 22.37
CA PHE A 153 -6.57 -7.89 22.15
C PHE A 153 -6.54 -9.12 23.06
N ALA A 154 -7.71 -9.66 23.38
CA ALA A 154 -7.84 -10.83 24.25
C ALA A 154 -7.92 -12.12 23.42
N LEU A 155 -6.98 -13.05 23.58
CA LEU A 155 -7.03 -14.35 22.91
C LEU A 155 -6.98 -15.47 23.94
N GLY A 156 -8.11 -16.16 24.10
CA GLY A 156 -8.38 -17.03 25.25
C GLY A 156 -8.62 -16.20 26.52
N ALA A 157 -7.98 -16.59 27.62
CA ALA A 157 -8.04 -15.87 28.90
C ALA A 157 -6.92 -14.81 29.07
N SER A 158 -6.12 -14.58 28.03
CA SER A 158 -4.91 -13.76 28.08
C SER A 158 -5.00 -12.57 27.13
N SER A 159 -4.50 -11.41 27.55
CA SER A 159 -4.35 -10.22 26.73
C SER A 159 -2.98 -10.18 26.04
N TRP A 160 -2.97 -9.78 24.77
CA TRP A 160 -1.80 -9.74 23.89
C TRP A 160 -1.71 -8.37 23.23
N ARG A 161 -0.51 -7.79 23.20
CA ARG A 161 -0.23 -6.53 22.49
C ARG A 161 0.40 -6.82 21.14
N ILE A 162 -0.08 -6.17 20.09
CA ILE A 162 0.49 -6.24 18.75
C ILE A 162 1.80 -5.44 18.71
N GLU A 163 2.89 -6.10 18.35
CA GLU A 163 4.21 -5.48 18.15
C GLU A 163 4.51 -5.26 16.67
N ASP A 164 3.99 -6.13 15.80
CA ASP A 164 4.14 -6.01 14.34
C ASP A 164 3.03 -6.78 13.61
N ILE A 165 2.65 -6.31 12.42
CA ILE A 165 1.69 -6.97 11.53
C ILE A 165 2.39 -7.15 10.18
N THR A 166 2.76 -8.40 9.85
CA THR A 166 3.35 -8.72 8.55
C THR A 166 2.26 -9.04 7.53
N HIS A 167 2.63 -9.45 6.31
CA HIS A 167 1.69 -9.85 5.27
C HIS A 167 0.94 -11.17 5.55
N ASP A 168 1.36 -11.97 6.53
CA ASP A 168 0.83 -13.32 6.81
C ASP A 168 0.68 -13.67 8.30
N ARG A 169 1.16 -12.80 9.21
CA ARG A 169 1.12 -13.07 10.65
C ARG A 169 1.09 -11.80 11.49
N VAL A 170 0.59 -11.92 12.71
CA VAL A 170 0.64 -10.88 13.75
C VAL A 170 1.65 -11.28 14.80
N LEU A 171 2.64 -10.43 15.06
CA LEU A 171 3.61 -10.63 16.13
C LEU A 171 3.13 -9.91 17.39
N VAL A 172 3.14 -10.60 18.53
CA VAL A 172 2.59 -10.09 19.78
C VAL A 172 3.51 -10.30 20.98
N SER A 173 3.34 -9.44 21.99
CA SER A 173 3.90 -9.60 23.32
C SER A 173 2.78 -9.79 24.36
N PRO A 174 3.00 -10.51 25.48
CA PRO A 174 2.00 -10.62 26.54
C PRO A 174 1.68 -9.26 27.18
N ALA A 175 0.40 -8.93 27.36
CA ALA A 175 -0.05 -7.67 27.97
C ALA A 175 -0.97 -7.90 29.19
N PRO A 176 -0.51 -8.59 30.24
CA PRO A 176 -1.34 -8.95 31.40
C PRO A 176 -1.88 -7.70 32.12
N GLY A 177 -3.15 -7.74 32.51
CA GLY A 177 -3.81 -6.65 33.25
C GLY A 177 -4.29 -5.48 32.40
N GLN A 178 -4.05 -5.48 31.09
CA GLN A 178 -4.64 -4.50 30.17
C GLN A 178 -5.90 -5.08 29.51
N PRO A 179 -7.05 -4.40 29.58
CA PRO A 179 -8.26 -4.84 28.90
C PRO A 179 -8.02 -4.84 27.39
N GLY A 180 -8.10 -6.03 26.78
CA GLY A 180 -7.92 -6.19 25.34
C GLY A 180 -9.26 -6.19 24.60
N ARG A 181 -9.26 -5.64 23.39
CA ARG A 181 -10.36 -5.79 22.43
C ARG A 181 -10.62 -7.29 22.20
N LEU A 182 -11.87 -7.72 22.29
CA LEU A 182 -12.21 -9.10 21.91
C LEU A 182 -12.03 -9.24 20.40
N PRO A 183 -11.24 -10.23 19.93
CA PRO A 183 -11.14 -10.52 18.52
C PRO A 183 -12.52 -10.96 18.07
N PHE A 184 -13.09 -10.18 17.16
CA PHE A 184 -14.30 -10.60 16.49
C PHE A 184 -13.90 -11.48 15.31
N TRP A 185 -14.76 -12.43 15.02
CA TRP A 185 -14.72 -13.17 13.79
C TRP A 185 -15.88 -12.63 13.00
N LYS A 186 -15.62 -11.85 11.93
CA LYS A 186 -16.62 -11.62 10.89
C LYS A 186 -16.72 -12.91 10.08
N GLY A 187 -16.98 -14.02 10.78
CA GLY A 187 -17.67 -15.12 10.16
C GLY A 187 -18.99 -14.51 9.75
N ASP A 188 -19.27 -14.50 8.45
CA ASP A 188 -20.63 -14.33 7.96
C ASP A 188 -21.46 -15.36 8.72
N SER A 189 -22.06 -14.90 9.81
CA SER A 189 -22.90 -15.69 10.68
C SER A 189 -24.15 -15.79 9.85
N ILE A 190 -24.60 -17.01 9.54
CA ILE A 190 -25.92 -17.18 8.95
C ILE A 190 -26.85 -16.46 9.93
N GLY A 191 -27.36 -15.30 9.51
CA GLY A 191 -28.17 -14.44 10.36
C GLY A 191 -29.36 -15.23 10.87
N ARG A 192 -29.99 -14.74 11.93
CA ARG A 192 -31.19 -15.39 12.46
C ARG A 192 -32.21 -15.60 11.33
N PRO A 193 -32.71 -16.82 11.10
CA PRO A 193 -33.72 -17.05 10.08
C PRO A 193 -35.06 -16.43 10.52
N ALA A 194 -35.89 -16.06 9.55
CA ALA A 194 -37.15 -15.37 9.80
C ALA A 194 -38.08 -16.14 10.75
N GLU A 195 -38.07 -17.48 10.69
CA GLU A 195 -38.89 -18.34 11.57
C GLU A 195 -38.48 -18.23 13.05
N LEU A 196 -37.16 -18.26 13.32
CA LEU A 196 -36.62 -18.07 14.67
C LEU A 196 -36.85 -16.63 15.13
N GLY A 197 -36.74 -15.67 14.22
CA GLY A 197 -37.06 -14.27 14.46
C GLY A 197 -38.52 -14.06 14.88
N ALA A 198 -39.48 -14.67 14.18
CA ALA A 198 -40.89 -14.63 14.54
C ALA A 198 -41.15 -15.22 15.93
N ALA A 199 -40.46 -16.31 16.31
CA ALA A 199 -40.55 -16.88 17.65
C ALA A 199 -40.01 -15.95 18.74
N VAL A 200 -38.88 -15.27 18.48
CA VAL A 200 -38.34 -14.23 19.35
C VAL A 200 -39.35 -13.11 19.56
N GLY A 201 -39.92 -12.60 18.47
CA GLY A 201 -40.97 -11.57 18.53
C GLY A 201 -42.21 -12.01 19.32
N ALA A 202 -42.65 -13.25 19.14
CA ALA A 202 -43.79 -13.83 19.83
C ALA A 202 -43.54 -13.99 21.34
N PHE A 203 -42.34 -14.42 21.73
CA PHE A 203 -41.94 -14.55 23.13
C PHE A 203 -41.89 -13.18 23.81
N VAL A 204 -41.26 -12.18 23.18
CA VAL A 204 -41.23 -10.80 23.70
C VAL A 204 -42.65 -10.24 23.86
N ARG A 205 -43.54 -10.50 22.90
CA ARG A 205 -44.95 -10.10 22.98
C ARG A 205 -45.68 -10.74 24.17
N GLU A 206 -45.38 -12.00 24.46
CA GLU A 206 -45.97 -12.71 25.59
C GLU A 206 -45.49 -12.09 26.91
N VAL A 207 -44.17 -11.96 27.08
CA VAL A 207 -43.55 -11.38 28.28
C VAL A 207 -44.02 -9.94 28.52
N ALA A 208 -44.13 -9.12 27.48
CA ALA A 208 -44.53 -7.71 27.58
C ALA A 208 -46.00 -7.51 28.02
N LYS A 209 -46.85 -8.54 27.91
CA LYS A 209 -48.28 -8.48 28.30
C LYS A 209 -48.54 -8.94 29.73
N LEU A 210 -47.63 -9.70 30.31
CA LEU A 210 -47.79 -10.30 31.63
C LEU A 210 -47.46 -9.30 32.74
N ALA A 211 -48.07 -9.46 33.91
CA ALA A 211 -47.63 -8.72 35.09
C ALA A 211 -46.21 -9.15 35.47
N HIS A 212 -45.41 -8.25 36.06
CA HIS A 212 -44.00 -8.51 36.39
C HIS A 212 -43.72 -9.90 37.02
N PRO A 213 -44.43 -10.37 38.07
CA PRO A 213 -44.17 -11.69 38.65
C PRO A 213 -44.43 -12.84 37.68
N GLU A 214 -45.52 -12.78 36.90
CA GLU A 214 -45.88 -13.79 35.89
C GLU A 214 -44.90 -13.79 34.73
N ALA A 215 -44.42 -12.61 34.32
CA ALA A 215 -43.41 -12.45 33.27
C ALA A 215 -42.08 -13.10 33.67
N VAL A 216 -41.66 -12.95 34.94
CA VAL A 216 -40.44 -13.60 35.47
C VAL A 216 -40.62 -15.11 35.51
N GLU A 217 -41.77 -15.60 35.93
CA GLU A 217 -42.09 -17.04 35.92
C GLU A 217 -42.07 -17.61 34.49
N ARG A 218 -42.66 -16.90 33.52
CA ARG A 218 -42.64 -17.30 32.11
C ARG A 218 -41.22 -17.36 31.56
N ALA A 219 -40.39 -16.35 31.83
CA ALA A 219 -38.99 -16.34 31.42
C ALA A 219 -38.17 -17.46 32.09
N ALA A 220 -38.43 -17.76 33.37
CA ALA A 220 -37.78 -18.86 34.08
C ALA A 220 -38.18 -20.23 33.52
N SER A 221 -39.44 -20.41 33.12
CA SER A 221 -39.93 -21.64 32.49
C SER A 221 -39.21 -21.96 31.17
N ALA A 222 -38.75 -20.93 30.46
CA ALA A 222 -37.93 -21.03 29.25
C ALA A 222 -36.48 -21.48 29.53
N GLY A 223 -36.11 -21.69 30.79
CA GLY A 223 -34.80 -22.21 31.20
C GLY A 223 -33.81 -21.17 31.70
N LEU A 224 -34.26 -19.92 31.91
CA LEU A 224 -33.46 -18.89 32.58
C LEU A 224 -33.49 -19.08 34.09
N ASP A 225 -32.38 -18.77 34.76
CA ASP A 225 -32.40 -18.63 36.23
C ASP A 225 -33.14 -17.35 36.66
N THR A 226 -33.40 -17.22 37.96
CA THR A 226 -34.16 -16.08 38.50
C THR A 226 -33.53 -14.72 38.18
N PHE A 227 -32.19 -14.63 38.16
CA PHE A 227 -31.51 -13.36 37.89
C PHE A 227 -31.62 -13.00 36.41
N ALA A 228 -31.38 -13.95 35.52
CA ALA A 228 -31.52 -13.80 34.08
C ALA A 228 -32.97 -13.47 33.69
N ALA A 229 -33.95 -14.18 34.24
CA ALA A 229 -35.37 -13.92 34.02
C ALA A 229 -35.77 -12.51 34.46
N THR A 230 -35.35 -12.08 35.65
CA THR A 230 -35.61 -10.72 36.16
C THR A 230 -34.97 -9.66 35.26
N ASN A 231 -33.73 -9.86 34.81
CA ASN A 231 -33.04 -8.92 33.94
C ASN A 231 -33.69 -8.79 32.56
N LEU A 232 -34.17 -9.90 31.99
CA LEU A 232 -34.90 -9.93 30.73
C LEU A 232 -36.22 -9.16 30.85
N VAL A 233 -37.02 -9.45 31.88
CA VAL A 233 -38.29 -8.76 32.10
C VAL A 233 -38.08 -7.27 32.32
N ALA A 234 -37.09 -6.89 33.14
CA ALA A 234 -36.71 -5.50 33.32
C ALA A 234 -36.29 -4.84 31.99
N PHE A 235 -35.57 -5.57 31.12
CA PHE A 235 -35.11 -5.03 29.84
C PHE A 235 -36.28 -4.72 28.89
N VAL A 236 -37.27 -5.62 28.83
CA VAL A 236 -38.50 -5.41 28.06
C VAL A 236 -39.36 -4.28 28.66
N ALA A 237 -39.44 -4.20 29.99
CA ALA A 237 -40.18 -3.15 30.67
C ALA A 237 -39.55 -1.76 30.47
N GLU A 238 -38.22 -1.65 30.53
CA GLU A 238 -37.49 -0.42 30.20
C GLU A 238 -37.77 0.02 28.76
N GLN A 239 -37.77 -0.92 27.79
CA GLN A 239 -38.11 -0.61 26.40
C GLN A 239 -39.51 -0.01 26.26
N LEU A 240 -40.50 -0.63 26.93
CA LEU A 240 -41.87 -0.16 26.95
C LEU A 240 -41.99 1.23 27.59
N ASN A 241 -41.28 1.48 28.68
CA ASN A 241 -41.30 2.78 29.37
C ASN A 241 -40.69 3.89 28.53
N ASP A 242 -39.57 3.62 27.85
CA ASP A 242 -38.82 4.63 27.11
C ASP A 242 -39.48 5.00 25.77
N THR A 243 -40.13 4.03 25.12
CA THR A 243 -40.71 4.23 23.77
C THR A 243 -42.23 4.15 23.71
N GLY A 244 -42.89 3.66 24.77
CA GLY A 244 -44.33 3.35 24.77
C GLY A 244 -44.69 2.07 24.00
N TYR A 245 -43.72 1.41 23.35
CA TYR A 245 -43.95 0.27 22.48
C TYR A 245 -42.84 -0.78 22.64
N VAL A 246 -43.17 -2.05 22.40
CA VAL A 246 -42.18 -3.13 22.34
C VAL A 246 -42.23 -3.74 20.94
N PRO A 247 -41.08 -3.87 20.23
CA PRO A 247 -40.99 -4.58 18.97
C PRO A 247 -41.31 -6.07 19.15
N THR A 248 -42.17 -6.62 18.28
CA THR A 248 -42.66 -8.01 18.32
C THR A 248 -42.88 -8.55 16.91
N ASP A 249 -43.31 -9.81 16.79
CA ASP A 249 -43.72 -10.43 15.53
C ASP A 249 -44.96 -9.76 14.89
N ARG A 250 -45.72 -8.94 15.64
CA ARG A 250 -46.90 -8.21 15.14
C ARG A 250 -46.78 -6.68 15.19
N GLN A 251 -45.65 -6.17 15.64
CA GLN A 251 -45.43 -4.74 15.79
C GLN A 251 -43.96 -4.40 15.55
N LEU A 252 -43.69 -3.64 14.49
CA LEU A 252 -42.38 -3.06 14.21
C LEU A 252 -42.34 -1.63 14.76
N LEU A 253 -41.15 -1.21 15.20
CA LEU A 253 -40.93 0.13 15.73
C LEU A 253 -39.89 0.85 14.89
N VAL A 254 -40.21 2.05 14.44
CA VAL A 254 -39.29 2.98 13.79
C VAL A 254 -38.97 4.08 14.80
N GLU A 255 -37.81 3.98 15.43
CA GLU A 255 -37.33 4.91 16.44
C GLU A 255 -36.40 5.96 15.82
N ARG A 256 -36.68 7.23 16.08
CA ARG A 256 -35.83 8.37 15.71
C ARG A 256 -35.17 8.93 16.96
N CYS A 257 -33.84 8.93 16.98
CA CYS A 257 -33.06 9.58 18.04
C CYS A 257 -31.89 10.37 17.45
N ARG A 258 -31.33 11.30 18.23
CA ARG A 258 -30.14 12.04 17.83
C ARG A 258 -28.90 11.43 18.47
N ASP A 259 -27.76 11.50 17.77
CA ASP A 259 -26.47 11.21 18.39
C ASP A 259 -25.86 12.45 19.05
N GLU A 260 -24.71 12.25 19.71
CA GLU A 260 -24.00 13.33 20.43
C GLU A 260 -23.47 14.43 19.50
N LEU A 261 -23.38 14.16 18.19
CA LEU A 261 -22.92 15.09 17.15
C LEU A 261 -24.07 15.84 16.47
N GLY A 262 -25.32 15.52 16.81
CA GLY A 262 -26.53 16.15 16.26
C GLY A 262 -27.18 15.38 15.09
N ASP A 263 -26.53 14.34 14.56
CA ASP A 263 -27.06 13.57 13.45
C ASP A 263 -28.27 12.72 13.87
N TRP A 264 -29.17 12.49 12.92
CA TRP A 264 -30.32 11.62 13.13
C TRP A 264 -29.96 10.15 12.97
N ARG A 265 -30.49 9.34 13.88
CA ARG A 265 -30.49 7.89 13.84
C ARG A 265 -31.92 7.41 13.64
N LEU A 266 -32.14 6.71 12.54
CA LEU A 266 -33.38 5.99 12.29
C LEU A 266 -33.13 4.51 12.56
N VAL A 267 -33.74 3.98 13.61
CA VAL A 267 -33.60 2.59 14.05
C VAL A 267 -34.90 1.85 13.79
N VAL A 268 -34.85 0.88 12.88
CA VAL A 268 -35.96 -0.02 12.54
C VAL A 268 -35.83 -1.27 13.40
N HIS A 269 -36.65 -1.41 14.42
CA HIS A 269 -36.66 -2.58 15.29
C HIS A 269 -37.59 -3.65 14.72
N SER A 270 -37.01 -4.83 14.48
CA SER A 270 -37.70 -5.96 13.88
C SER A 270 -37.02 -7.25 14.34
N PRO A 271 -37.77 -8.30 14.72
CA PRO A 271 -37.15 -9.53 15.20
C PRO A 271 -36.77 -10.49 14.04
N TYR A 272 -37.09 -10.17 12.78
CA TYR A 272 -37.05 -11.12 11.65
C TYR A 272 -35.64 -11.52 11.16
N GLY A 273 -34.57 -10.98 11.75
CA GLY A 273 -33.21 -11.46 11.51
C GLY A 273 -32.48 -10.80 10.34
N ALA A 274 -31.16 -10.93 10.31
CA ALA A 274 -30.31 -10.23 9.35
C ALA A 274 -30.56 -10.66 7.89
N ALA A 275 -31.01 -11.90 7.65
CA ALA A 275 -31.36 -12.38 6.31
C ALA A 275 -32.53 -11.62 5.68
N VAL A 276 -33.43 -11.06 6.50
CA VAL A 276 -34.55 -10.19 6.07
C VAL A 276 -34.13 -8.72 6.09
N HIS A 277 -33.35 -8.31 7.10
CA HIS A 277 -32.97 -6.91 7.27
C HIS A 277 -31.89 -6.43 6.31
N GLY A 278 -30.98 -7.31 5.88
CA GLY A 278 -29.96 -7.02 4.87
C GLY A 278 -30.55 -6.51 3.55
N PRO A 279 -31.41 -7.29 2.86
CA PRO A 279 -32.05 -6.83 1.63
C PRO A 279 -32.98 -5.64 1.86
N TRP A 280 -33.66 -5.57 3.01
CA TRP A 280 -34.50 -4.42 3.35
C TRP A 280 -33.67 -3.13 3.51
N ALA A 281 -32.47 -3.21 4.09
CA ALA A 281 -31.56 -2.08 4.20
C ALA A 281 -31.05 -1.59 2.84
N LEU A 282 -30.79 -2.49 1.89
CA LEU A 282 -30.45 -2.12 0.50
C LEU A 282 -31.59 -1.31 -0.14
N ALA A 283 -32.82 -1.78 -0.02
CA ALA A 283 -34.00 -1.10 -0.55
C ALA A 283 -34.23 0.28 0.10
N ILE A 284 -34.05 0.37 1.42
CA ILE A 284 -34.13 1.64 2.14
C ILE A 284 -33.05 2.61 1.68
N GLY A 285 -31.81 2.14 1.51
CA GLY A 285 -30.69 2.94 1.00
C GLY A 285 -30.97 3.48 -0.41
N ALA A 286 -31.47 2.64 -1.31
CA ALA A 286 -31.85 3.06 -2.67
C ALA A 286 -32.93 4.16 -2.65
N ARG A 287 -33.97 3.99 -1.84
CA ARG A 287 -35.04 4.98 -1.68
C ARG A 287 -34.55 6.30 -1.05
N LEU A 288 -33.60 6.24 -0.11
CA LEU A 288 -32.98 7.44 0.46
C LEU A 288 -32.19 8.23 -0.59
N ARG A 289 -31.40 7.54 -1.42
CA ARG A 289 -30.68 8.16 -2.53
C ARG A 289 -31.65 8.79 -3.54
N GLU A 290 -32.70 8.08 -3.92
CA GLU A 290 -33.67 8.55 -4.92
C GLU A 290 -34.50 9.73 -4.42
N ARG A 291 -35.11 9.62 -3.23
CA ARG A 291 -36.08 10.62 -2.74
C ARG A 291 -35.42 11.82 -2.06
N PHE A 292 -34.27 11.62 -1.44
CA PHE A 292 -33.63 12.63 -0.60
C PHE A 292 -32.21 13.01 -1.06
N GLY A 293 -31.63 12.30 -2.03
CA GLY A 293 -30.25 12.53 -2.46
C GLY A 293 -29.20 12.20 -1.39
N ILE A 294 -29.58 11.43 -0.36
CA ILE A 294 -28.72 11.07 0.76
C ILE A 294 -28.18 9.67 0.54
N ASP A 295 -26.86 9.53 0.45
CA ASP A 295 -26.20 8.24 0.52
C ASP A 295 -26.02 7.85 1.99
N ALA A 296 -27.09 7.29 2.56
CA ALA A 296 -27.14 6.96 3.97
C ALA A 296 -26.53 5.58 4.22
N GLN A 297 -25.62 5.52 5.19
CA GLN A 297 -25.06 4.26 5.64
C GLN A 297 -26.10 3.54 6.51
N ALA A 298 -26.54 2.38 6.03
CA ALA A 298 -27.48 1.50 6.71
C ALA A 298 -26.75 0.24 7.18
N MET A 299 -26.89 -0.09 8.46
CA MET A 299 -26.41 -1.34 9.03
C MET A 299 -27.60 -2.23 9.35
N ALA A 300 -27.58 -3.47 8.86
CA ALA A 300 -28.54 -4.49 9.22
C ALA A 300 -27.94 -5.45 10.26
N GLY A 301 -28.70 -5.74 11.31
CA GLY A 301 -28.41 -6.79 12.29
C GLY A 301 -29.63 -7.68 12.51
N ASP A 302 -29.56 -8.63 13.43
CA ASP A 302 -30.66 -9.57 13.64
C ASP A 302 -31.93 -8.91 14.22
N ASP A 303 -31.75 -7.92 15.09
CA ASP A 303 -32.86 -7.26 15.81
C ASP A 303 -33.32 -5.95 15.12
N GLY A 304 -32.74 -5.59 13.96
CA GLY A 304 -33.16 -4.39 13.25
C GLY A 304 -32.16 -3.80 12.25
N ILE A 305 -32.50 -2.60 11.77
CA ILE A 305 -31.69 -1.80 10.84
C ILE A 305 -31.40 -0.45 11.50
N VAL A 306 -30.16 0.03 11.41
CA VAL A 306 -29.75 1.36 11.86
C VAL A 306 -29.33 2.18 10.66
N ILE A 307 -29.91 3.36 10.49
CA ILE A 307 -29.58 4.29 9.40
C ILE A 307 -29.11 5.60 10.01
N ARG A 308 -27.98 6.10 9.53
CA ARG A 308 -27.50 7.45 9.85
C ARG A 308 -27.99 8.43 8.80
N ILE A 309 -28.59 9.52 9.26
CA ILE A 309 -29.05 10.62 8.40
C ILE A 309 -28.37 11.90 8.91
N PRO A 310 -27.55 12.59 8.08
CA PRO A 310 -26.93 13.84 8.47
C PRO A 310 -27.96 14.87 8.92
N GLU A 311 -27.60 15.72 9.90
CA GLU A 311 -28.48 16.82 10.29
C GLU A 311 -28.71 17.77 9.09
N THR A 312 -29.98 17.99 8.76
CA THR A 312 -30.43 18.92 7.71
C THR A 312 -31.61 19.74 8.24
N ASP A 313 -31.95 20.84 7.56
CA ASP A 313 -33.10 21.70 7.92
C ASP A 313 -34.47 21.00 7.71
N ALA A 314 -34.48 19.81 7.12
CA ALA A 314 -35.68 19.00 6.89
C ALA A 314 -35.96 18.03 8.04
N GLU A 315 -37.24 17.72 8.26
CA GLU A 315 -37.63 16.70 9.24
C GLU A 315 -37.11 15.32 8.79
N PRO A 316 -36.49 14.53 9.69
CA PRO A 316 -35.96 13.21 9.32
C PRO A 316 -37.08 12.28 8.84
N PRO A 317 -36.83 11.46 7.79
CA PRO A 317 -37.80 10.50 7.29
C PRO A 317 -38.38 9.59 8.38
N GLY A 318 -39.70 9.39 8.35
CA GLY A 318 -40.43 8.48 9.25
C GLY A 318 -40.55 7.05 8.71
N ALA A 319 -41.57 6.33 9.14
CA ALA A 319 -41.81 4.93 8.75
C ALA A 319 -42.15 4.77 7.27
N SER A 320 -42.61 5.82 6.58
CA SER A 320 -42.84 5.77 5.12
C SER A 320 -41.59 5.37 4.34
N LEU A 321 -40.40 5.53 4.92
CA LEU A 321 -39.15 5.10 4.30
C LEU A 321 -39.01 3.57 4.24
N VAL A 322 -39.56 2.86 5.23
CA VAL A 322 -39.35 1.42 5.41
C VAL A 322 -40.48 0.57 4.82
N LEU A 323 -41.54 1.21 4.30
CA LEU A 323 -42.74 0.56 3.75
C LEU A 323 -42.64 0.43 2.23
N PHE A 324 -42.62 -0.78 1.69
CA PHE A 324 -42.52 -1.05 0.26
C PHE A 324 -43.72 -1.87 -0.22
N GLU A 325 -44.10 -1.69 -1.49
CA GLU A 325 -45.04 -2.61 -2.10
C GLU A 325 -44.38 -4.00 -2.26
N PRO A 326 -45.12 -5.12 -2.06
CA PRO A 326 -44.53 -6.46 -2.12
C PRO A 326 -43.85 -6.82 -3.44
N ASP A 327 -44.33 -6.28 -4.56
CA ASP A 327 -43.74 -6.52 -5.88
C ASP A 327 -42.54 -5.55 -6.12
N GLU A 328 -42.59 -4.34 -5.56
CA GLU A 328 -41.51 -3.34 -5.65
C GLU A 328 -40.24 -3.81 -4.93
N ILE A 329 -40.38 -4.44 -3.75
CA ILE A 329 -39.23 -4.81 -2.92
C ILE A 329 -38.36 -5.89 -3.56
N ASP A 330 -38.95 -6.84 -4.29
CA ASP A 330 -38.23 -7.93 -4.95
C ASP A 330 -37.35 -7.41 -6.09
N ASP A 331 -37.93 -6.58 -6.96
CA ASP A 331 -37.25 -5.95 -8.09
C ASP A 331 -36.12 -5.01 -7.60
N LEU A 332 -36.41 -4.19 -6.59
CA LEU A 332 -35.46 -3.21 -6.07
C LEU A 332 -34.23 -3.88 -5.43
N VAL A 333 -34.44 -4.92 -4.61
CA VAL A 333 -33.33 -5.69 -4.01
C VAL A 333 -32.50 -6.36 -5.10
N THR A 334 -33.15 -6.92 -6.11
CA THR A 334 -32.48 -7.59 -7.23
C THR A 334 -31.63 -6.61 -8.05
N SER A 335 -32.09 -5.37 -8.26
CA SER A 335 -31.28 -4.35 -8.96
C SER A 335 -30.11 -3.83 -8.15
N GLU A 336 -30.26 -3.74 -6.82
CA GLU A 336 -29.27 -3.11 -5.94
C GLU A 336 -28.18 -4.07 -5.46
N VAL A 337 -28.46 -5.38 -5.40
CA VAL A 337 -27.53 -6.37 -4.84
C VAL A 337 -26.16 -6.35 -5.53
N GLY A 338 -26.11 -6.09 -6.84
CA GLY A 338 -24.86 -6.05 -7.61
C GLY A 338 -23.88 -4.95 -7.19
N GLY A 339 -24.38 -3.87 -6.56
CA GLY A 339 -23.56 -2.79 -6.02
C GLY A 339 -23.13 -3.00 -4.56
N SER A 340 -23.56 -4.08 -3.91
CA SER A 340 -23.35 -4.32 -2.48
C SER A 340 -21.98 -4.94 -2.17
N ALA A 341 -21.47 -4.67 -0.96
CA ALA A 341 -20.25 -5.30 -0.45
C ALA A 341 -20.40 -6.83 -0.30
N LEU A 342 -21.61 -7.30 0.03
CA LEU A 342 -21.92 -8.73 0.10
C LEU A 342 -21.69 -9.40 -1.25
N PHE A 343 -22.23 -8.82 -2.33
CA PHE A 343 -22.06 -9.36 -3.68
C PHE A 343 -20.60 -9.42 -4.08
N ALA A 344 -19.80 -8.37 -3.83
CA ALA A 344 -18.38 -8.39 -4.13
C ALA A 344 -17.62 -9.51 -3.38
N SER A 345 -18.00 -9.78 -2.12
CA SER A 345 -17.43 -10.89 -1.35
C SER A 345 -17.84 -12.25 -1.91
N ARG A 346 -19.14 -12.45 -2.20
CA ARG A 346 -19.66 -13.70 -2.77
C ARG A 346 -19.11 -13.97 -4.15
N PHE A 347 -19.02 -12.97 -5.02
CA PHE A 347 -18.38 -13.09 -6.32
C PHE A 347 -16.94 -13.61 -6.23
N ARG A 348 -16.14 -13.10 -5.28
CA ARG A 348 -14.78 -13.60 -5.05
C ARG A 348 -14.76 -15.07 -4.63
N GLU A 349 -15.66 -15.46 -3.74
CA GLU A 349 -15.79 -16.84 -3.27
C GLU A 349 -16.21 -17.78 -4.41
N CYS A 350 -17.25 -17.41 -5.17
CA CYS A 350 -17.70 -18.16 -6.34
C CYS A 350 -16.60 -18.26 -7.40
N ALA A 351 -15.88 -17.17 -7.70
CA ALA A 351 -14.80 -17.17 -8.69
C ALA A 351 -13.61 -18.05 -8.27
N ALA A 352 -13.29 -18.07 -6.97
CA ALA A 352 -12.27 -18.97 -6.43
C ALA A 352 -12.73 -20.44 -6.50
N ARG A 353 -13.98 -20.74 -6.09
CA ARG A 353 -14.56 -22.08 -6.10
C ARG A 353 -14.67 -22.63 -7.53
N ALA A 354 -15.06 -21.80 -8.49
CA ALA A 354 -15.10 -22.10 -9.92
C ALA A 354 -13.72 -22.23 -10.59
N LEU A 355 -12.63 -22.15 -9.82
CA LEU A 355 -11.24 -22.30 -10.30
C LEU A 355 -10.80 -21.21 -11.28
N LEU A 356 -11.44 -20.04 -11.26
CA LEU A 356 -11.05 -18.88 -12.06
C LEU A 356 -9.88 -18.11 -11.42
N LEU A 357 -9.78 -18.16 -10.08
CA LEU A 357 -8.71 -17.53 -9.31
C LEU A 357 -7.77 -18.59 -8.69
N PRO A 358 -6.90 -19.26 -9.49
CA PRO A 358 -6.04 -20.33 -8.98
C PRO A 358 -5.02 -19.79 -7.97
N ARG A 359 -4.72 -20.62 -6.95
CA ARG A 359 -3.62 -20.40 -6.00
C ARG A 359 -2.28 -20.63 -6.72
N ARG A 360 -1.30 -19.75 -6.45
CA ARG A 360 0.06 -19.89 -7.02
C ARG A 360 0.84 -21.04 -6.38
N ASP A 361 0.62 -21.27 -5.08
CA ASP A 361 1.26 -22.34 -4.31
C ASP A 361 0.18 -23.08 -3.51
N PRO A 362 -0.03 -24.40 -3.73
CA PRO A 362 -1.00 -25.19 -2.97
C PRO A 362 -0.71 -25.23 -1.46
N GLY A 363 0.56 -25.11 -1.06
CA GLY A 363 0.98 -25.19 0.34
C GLY A 363 0.88 -23.86 1.10
N LYS A 364 0.54 -22.77 0.40
CA LYS A 364 0.44 -21.42 1.00
C LYS A 364 -0.87 -20.77 0.60
N ARG A 365 -1.61 -20.25 1.58
CA ARG A 365 -2.77 -19.40 1.29
C ARG A 365 -2.32 -18.15 0.53
N SER A 366 -3.09 -17.76 -0.48
CA SER A 366 -2.84 -16.51 -1.19
C SER A 366 -3.36 -15.35 -0.33
N PRO A 367 -2.58 -14.29 -0.08
CA PRO A 367 -3.04 -13.15 0.72
C PRO A 367 -4.38 -12.61 0.19
N LEU A 368 -5.36 -12.38 1.06
CA LEU A 368 -6.72 -12.03 0.64
C LEU A 368 -6.77 -10.71 -0.12
N TRP A 369 -5.90 -9.74 0.19
CA TRP A 369 -5.80 -8.50 -0.59
C TRP A 369 -5.49 -8.75 -2.08
N GLN A 370 -4.62 -9.73 -2.39
CA GLN A 370 -4.35 -10.13 -3.77
C GLN A 370 -5.57 -10.80 -4.39
N GLN A 371 -6.28 -11.61 -3.61
CA GLN A 371 -7.53 -12.24 -4.07
C GLN A 371 -8.61 -11.19 -4.35
N ARG A 372 -8.77 -10.17 -3.48
CA ARG A 372 -9.70 -9.04 -3.64
C ARG A 372 -9.36 -8.24 -4.90
N GLN A 373 -8.10 -7.86 -5.09
CA GLN A 373 -7.66 -7.12 -6.28
C GLN A 373 -7.93 -7.91 -7.57
N ARG A 374 -7.59 -9.20 -7.60
CA ARG A 374 -7.82 -10.05 -8.77
C ARG A 374 -9.31 -10.28 -9.03
N SER A 375 -10.09 -10.46 -7.98
CA SER A 375 -11.53 -10.63 -8.06
C SER A 375 -12.24 -9.36 -8.54
N ALA A 376 -11.81 -8.18 -8.06
CA ALA A 376 -12.36 -6.89 -8.49
C ALA A 376 -12.09 -6.65 -9.98
N ALA A 377 -10.85 -6.89 -10.43
CA ALA A 377 -10.49 -6.81 -11.85
C ALA A 377 -11.28 -7.81 -12.71
N LEU A 378 -11.52 -9.02 -12.20
CA LEU A 378 -12.37 -10.00 -12.88
C LEU A 378 -13.84 -9.53 -12.94
N LEU A 379 -14.37 -8.97 -11.85
CA LEU A 379 -15.75 -8.49 -11.78
C LEU A 379 -15.99 -7.31 -12.74
N GLU A 380 -15.03 -6.39 -12.84
CA GLU A 380 -15.10 -5.26 -13.78
C GLU A 380 -15.27 -5.74 -15.23
N VAL A 381 -14.57 -6.81 -15.61
CA VAL A 381 -14.72 -7.43 -16.94
C VAL A 381 -16.01 -8.24 -17.04
N ALA A 382 -16.32 -9.05 -16.02
CA ALA A 382 -17.48 -9.94 -16.02
C ALA A 382 -18.82 -9.18 -16.01
N SER A 383 -18.89 -8.03 -15.35
CA SER A 383 -20.10 -7.18 -15.25
C SER A 383 -20.61 -6.69 -16.60
N LYS A 384 -19.74 -6.62 -17.62
CA LYS A 384 -20.12 -6.29 -19.01
C LYS A 384 -20.91 -7.41 -19.69
N TYR A 385 -20.87 -8.63 -19.14
CA TYR A 385 -21.51 -9.83 -19.67
C TYR A 385 -22.58 -10.31 -18.69
N GLY A 386 -23.83 -9.88 -18.89
CA GLY A 386 -24.95 -10.29 -18.02
C GLY A 386 -25.19 -11.81 -17.96
N SER A 387 -24.67 -12.58 -18.92
CA SER A 387 -24.73 -14.05 -18.92
C SER A 387 -23.53 -14.72 -18.25
N PHE A 388 -22.60 -13.97 -17.65
CA PHE A 388 -21.41 -14.54 -17.02
C PHE A 388 -21.81 -15.43 -15.81
N PRO A 389 -21.55 -16.75 -15.85
CA PRO A 389 -22.13 -17.69 -14.89
C PRO A 389 -21.82 -17.38 -13.43
N ILE A 390 -20.63 -16.84 -13.14
CA ILE A 390 -20.20 -16.55 -11.76
C ILE A 390 -20.83 -15.26 -11.22
N VAL A 391 -21.19 -14.30 -12.09
CA VAL A 391 -21.98 -13.14 -11.68
C VAL A 391 -23.39 -13.61 -11.31
N LEU A 392 -23.99 -14.46 -12.17
CA LEU A 392 -25.30 -15.05 -11.90
C LEU A 392 -25.31 -15.89 -10.63
N GLU A 393 -24.28 -16.70 -10.40
CA GLU A 393 -24.14 -17.49 -9.17
C GLU A 393 -24.00 -16.60 -7.94
N ALA A 394 -23.18 -15.55 -7.99
CA ALA A 394 -22.99 -14.65 -6.87
C ALA A 394 -24.30 -13.92 -6.51
N VAL A 395 -25.06 -13.44 -7.52
CA VAL A 395 -26.40 -12.88 -7.29
C VAL A 395 -27.33 -13.92 -6.67
N ARG A 396 -27.33 -15.15 -7.21
CA ARG A 396 -28.18 -16.24 -6.71
C ARG A 396 -27.83 -16.60 -5.25
N GLU A 397 -26.55 -16.69 -4.90
CA GLU A 397 -26.09 -16.95 -3.53
C GLU A 397 -26.52 -15.82 -2.58
N CYS A 398 -26.33 -14.57 -2.98
CA CYS A 398 -26.79 -13.43 -2.18
C CYS A 398 -28.31 -13.47 -1.95
N LEU A 399 -29.12 -13.65 -3.01
CA LEU A 399 -30.58 -13.53 -2.92
C LEU A 399 -31.27 -14.76 -2.31
N GLN A 400 -30.70 -15.96 -2.43
CA GLN A 400 -31.36 -17.21 -2.04
C GLN A 400 -30.75 -17.94 -0.85
N ASP A 401 -29.44 -17.78 -0.61
CA ASP A 401 -28.72 -18.50 0.44
C ASP A 401 -28.36 -17.58 1.61
N VAL A 402 -28.01 -16.31 1.34
CA VAL A 402 -27.71 -15.32 2.39
C VAL A 402 -28.98 -14.55 2.79
N TYR A 403 -29.70 -14.02 1.81
CA TYR A 403 -30.96 -13.31 2.03
C TYR A 403 -32.15 -14.26 2.04
N ASP A 404 -33.19 -13.85 2.78
CA ASP A 404 -34.51 -14.47 2.74
C ASP A 404 -35.50 -13.48 2.12
N LEU A 405 -35.34 -13.25 0.81
CA LEU A 405 -36.20 -12.37 0.04
C LEU A 405 -37.68 -12.79 0.09
N PRO A 406 -38.04 -14.10 0.02
CA PRO A 406 -39.42 -14.53 0.23
C PRO A 406 -40.00 -14.11 1.59
N ALA A 407 -39.22 -14.19 2.67
CA ALA A 407 -39.68 -13.71 3.98
C ALA A 407 -39.83 -12.18 4.02
N LEU A 408 -38.96 -11.42 3.35
CA LEU A 408 -39.11 -9.96 3.24
C LEU A 408 -40.37 -9.57 2.46
N VAL A 409 -40.64 -10.22 1.32
CA VAL A 409 -41.87 -10.02 0.54
C VAL A 409 -43.10 -10.36 1.38
N GLN A 410 -43.05 -11.47 2.13
CA GLN A 410 -44.13 -11.85 3.04
C GLN A 410 -44.34 -10.84 4.18
N LEU A 411 -43.25 -10.28 4.73
CA LEU A 411 -43.30 -9.21 5.74
C LEU A 411 -44.00 -7.97 5.17
N MET A 412 -43.66 -7.54 3.95
CA MET A 412 -44.33 -6.42 3.29
C MET A 412 -45.82 -6.70 3.05
N ARG A 413 -46.19 -7.92 2.62
CA ARG A 413 -47.61 -8.34 2.50
C ARG A 413 -48.35 -8.33 3.83
N ASP A 414 -47.70 -8.72 4.92
CA ASP A 414 -48.29 -8.74 6.25
C ASP A 414 -48.50 -7.32 6.81
N ILE A 415 -47.61 -6.38 6.46
CA ILE A 415 -47.76 -4.96 6.78
C ILE A 415 -48.91 -4.34 5.97
N ASP A 416 -48.96 -4.57 4.65
CA ASP A 416 -50.03 -4.06 3.78
C ASP A 416 -51.42 -4.59 4.20
N ALA A 417 -51.50 -5.89 4.51
CA ALA A 417 -52.71 -6.51 5.04
C ALA A 417 -53.03 -6.13 6.50
N ARG A 418 -52.24 -5.24 7.14
CA ARG A 418 -52.40 -4.77 8.51
C ARG A 418 -52.36 -5.88 9.58
N ARG A 419 -51.71 -7.01 9.27
CA ARG A 419 -51.40 -8.08 10.25
C ARG A 419 -50.25 -7.69 11.16
N ILE A 420 -49.31 -6.92 10.63
CA ILE A 420 -48.17 -6.35 11.35
C ILE A 420 -48.33 -4.83 11.36
N ARG A 421 -48.29 -4.23 12.56
CA ARG A 421 -48.36 -2.78 12.73
C ARG A 421 -46.96 -2.18 12.67
N VAL A 422 -46.79 -1.03 12.02
CA VAL A 422 -45.58 -0.22 12.10
C VAL A 422 -45.88 1.04 12.90
N VAL A 423 -45.04 1.34 13.89
CA VAL A 423 -45.21 2.49 14.79
C VAL A 423 -43.98 3.37 14.75
N GLU A 424 -44.16 4.68 14.81
CA GLU A 424 -43.07 5.66 14.90
C GLU A 424 -42.97 6.23 16.31
N VAL A 425 -41.74 6.40 16.80
CA VAL A 425 -41.46 7.11 18.05
C VAL A 425 -40.22 7.97 17.87
N GLN A 426 -40.19 9.12 18.53
CA GLN A 426 -38.98 9.92 18.69
C GLN A 426 -38.53 9.88 20.14
N THR A 427 -37.27 9.55 20.39
CA THR A 427 -36.66 9.47 21.71
C THR A 427 -35.51 10.47 21.83
N ALA A 428 -35.34 11.05 23.02
CA ALA A 428 -34.23 11.97 23.28
C ALA A 428 -32.87 11.25 23.33
N THR A 429 -32.88 10.02 23.84
CA THR A 429 -31.73 9.11 23.90
C THR A 429 -32.14 7.75 23.35
N PRO A 430 -31.22 6.96 22.75
CA PRO A 430 -31.59 5.66 22.21
C PRO A 430 -32.19 4.73 23.29
N SER A 431 -33.30 4.07 22.95
CA SER A 431 -33.99 3.09 23.80
C SER A 431 -33.09 1.89 24.19
N PRO A 432 -33.46 1.06 25.19
CA PRO A 432 -32.70 -0.14 25.53
C PRO A 432 -32.43 -1.07 24.34
N PHE A 433 -33.41 -1.28 23.46
CA PHE A 433 -33.23 -2.10 22.26
C PHE A 433 -32.35 -1.37 21.24
N ALA A 434 -32.51 -0.05 21.08
CA ALA A 434 -31.71 0.72 20.14
C ALA A 434 -30.25 0.76 20.58
N ARG A 435 -29.97 0.88 21.89
CA ARG A 435 -28.61 0.78 22.44
C ARG A 435 -27.96 -0.58 22.16
N SER A 436 -28.73 -1.66 22.21
CA SER A 436 -28.21 -2.99 21.87
C SER A 436 -27.81 -3.08 20.40
N LEU A 437 -28.65 -2.55 19.49
CA LEU A 437 -28.33 -2.47 18.06
C LEU A 437 -27.18 -1.48 17.78
N LEU A 438 -27.18 -0.33 18.45
CA LEU A 438 -26.17 0.70 18.30
C LEU A 438 -24.81 0.27 18.87
N PHE A 439 -24.77 -0.65 19.82
CA PHE A 439 -23.49 -1.24 20.26
C PHE A 439 -22.84 -2.05 19.13
N GLY A 440 -23.64 -2.78 18.33
CA GLY A 440 -23.20 -3.37 17.06
C GLY A 440 -22.83 -2.32 16.01
N TYR A 441 -23.54 -1.19 15.99
CA TYR A 441 -23.27 -0.06 15.10
C TYR A 441 -21.96 0.66 15.42
N VAL A 442 -21.65 0.96 16.68
CA VAL A 442 -20.40 1.62 17.09
C VAL A 442 -19.19 0.72 16.84
N ALA A 443 -19.35 -0.59 17.00
CA ALA A 443 -18.34 -1.58 16.61
C ALA A 443 -18.11 -1.68 15.10
N SER A 444 -19.12 -1.32 14.29
CA SER A 444 -19.02 -1.28 12.82
C SER A 444 -18.53 0.10 12.32
N PHE A 445 -18.90 1.18 13.01
CA PHE A 445 -18.71 2.57 12.57
C PHE A 445 -17.41 3.21 13.07
N ILE A 446 -16.84 2.78 14.20
CA ILE A 446 -15.43 3.09 14.51
C ILE A 446 -14.49 2.51 13.42
N TYR A 447 -15.01 1.62 12.55
CA TYR A 447 -14.26 0.92 11.52
C TYR A 447 -14.84 1.02 10.09
N GLU A 448 -15.83 1.88 9.83
CA GLU A 448 -16.22 2.28 8.46
C GLU A 448 -15.67 3.67 8.05
N GLY A 449 -15.01 4.35 8.98
CA GLY A 449 -14.25 5.57 8.73
C GLY A 449 -12.82 5.31 8.25
N ASP A 450 -12.66 4.55 7.18
CA ASP A 450 -11.52 4.66 6.24
C ASP A 450 -11.85 3.83 4.98
N SER A 451 -12.69 4.40 4.08
CA SER A 451 -12.40 4.19 2.65
C SER A 451 -10.90 4.42 2.48
N PRO A 452 -10.14 3.53 1.83
CA PRO A 452 -8.70 3.54 1.96
C PRO A 452 -8.15 4.95 1.77
N LEU A 453 -7.37 5.43 2.74
CA LEU A 453 -6.44 6.52 2.46
C LEU A 453 -5.55 6.15 1.26
N ALA A 454 -5.48 4.87 0.85
CA ALA A 454 -4.91 4.45 -0.42
C ALA A 454 -5.77 4.78 -1.67
N GLU A 455 -7.09 4.99 -1.58
CA GLU A 455 -7.96 5.44 -2.69
C GLU A 455 -8.16 6.96 -2.67
N ARG A 456 -8.20 7.62 -1.50
CA ARG A 456 -8.15 9.09 -1.43
C ARG A 456 -6.74 9.67 -1.59
N LYS A 457 -5.67 8.99 -1.11
CA LYS A 457 -4.30 9.30 -1.55
C LYS A 457 -3.98 8.70 -2.91
N ALA A 458 -4.62 7.66 -3.43
CA ALA A 458 -4.49 7.36 -4.86
C ALA A 458 -5.30 8.33 -5.72
N ALA A 459 -6.33 9.00 -5.23
CA ALA A 459 -6.99 10.10 -5.95
C ALA A 459 -6.29 11.46 -5.74
N ALA A 460 -5.57 11.65 -4.64
CA ALA A 460 -4.77 12.86 -4.36
C ALA A 460 -3.28 12.73 -4.75
N LEU A 461 -2.75 11.51 -4.92
CA LEU A 461 -1.43 11.19 -5.51
C LEU A 461 -1.57 10.55 -6.91
N ALA A 462 -2.77 10.24 -7.39
CA ALA A 462 -3.11 10.44 -8.81
C ALA A 462 -3.43 11.91 -9.02
N LEU A 463 -2.43 12.74 -8.71
CA LEU A 463 -2.25 13.95 -9.48
C LEU A 463 -2.31 13.54 -10.94
N ASP A 464 -3.31 14.08 -11.62
CA ASP A 464 -3.54 13.90 -13.04
C ASP A 464 -2.19 14.00 -13.79
N PRO A 465 -1.76 12.93 -14.49
CA PRO A 465 -0.53 12.95 -15.28
C PRO A 465 -0.51 14.06 -16.34
N ALA A 466 -1.68 14.53 -16.78
CA ALA A 466 -1.78 15.69 -17.66
C ALA A 466 -1.39 16.98 -16.92
N LEU A 467 -1.76 17.11 -15.64
CA LEU A 467 -1.46 18.27 -14.79
C LEU A 467 0.01 18.29 -14.31
N LEU A 468 0.60 17.12 -14.03
CA LEU A 468 2.04 16.98 -13.76
C LEU A 468 2.88 17.24 -15.02
N GLY A 469 2.39 16.87 -16.20
CA GLY A 469 3.01 17.19 -17.49
C GLY A 469 2.96 18.68 -17.85
N GLU A 470 1.92 19.40 -17.42
CA GLU A 470 1.81 20.86 -17.57
C GLU A 470 2.64 21.64 -16.54
N LEU A 471 2.82 21.11 -15.31
CA LEU A 471 3.53 21.79 -14.23
C LEU A 471 5.04 21.50 -14.15
N LEU A 472 5.52 20.35 -14.67
CA LEU A 472 6.96 20.00 -14.67
C LEU A 472 7.69 20.29 -15.99
N GLY A 473 7.02 20.90 -16.96
CA GLY A 473 7.63 21.37 -18.20
C GLY A 473 8.38 20.27 -18.96
N ARG A 474 7.65 19.49 -19.77
CA ARG A 474 8.18 18.60 -20.83
C ARG A 474 9.62 18.10 -20.60
N THR A 475 9.88 17.38 -19.52
CA THR A 475 11.01 16.46 -19.53
C THR A 475 10.56 15.27 -20.36
N GLU A 476 11.23 15.05 -21.50
CA GLU A 476 10.83 14.02 -22.44
C GLU A 476 10.90 12.66 -21.72
N LEU A 477 9.76 11.96 -21.59
CA LEU A 477 9.63 10.70 -20.85
C LEU A 477 10.63 9.62 -21.29
N ARG A 478 11.19 9.76 -22.50
CA ARG A 478 12.30 8.97 -23.04
C ARG A 478 13.55 8.97 -22.14
N ASP A 479 13.82 10.06 -21.41
CA ASP A 479 15.04 10.20 -20.60
C ASP A 479 14.97 9.41 -19.28
N LEU A 480 13.78 8.90 -18.94
CA LEU A 480 13.53 8.13 -17.72
C LEU A 480 13.37 6.62 -17.97
N LEU A 481 13.40 6.19 -19.24
CA LEU A 481 13.13 4.82 -19.64
C LEU A 481 14.39 4.12 -20.16
N GLU A 482 14.87 3.15 -19.39
CA GLU A 482 16.03 2.33 -19.76
C GLU A 482 15.79 1.47 -21.02
N PRO A 483 16.69 1.51 -22.04
CA PRO A 483 16.56 0.73 -23.27
C PRO A 483 16.47 -0.79 -23.05
N ASP A 484 17.25 -1.33 -22.11
CA ASP A 484 17.25 -2.77 -21.83
C ASP A 484 15.93 -3.23 -21.21
N ALA A 485 15.31 -2.38 -20.38
CA ALA A 485 14.01 -2.66 -19.79
C ALA A 485 12.91 -2.79 -20.87
N PHE A 486 13.04 -2.05 -21.97
CA PHE A 486 12.16 -2.13 -23.13
C PHE A 486 12.30 -3.47 -23.85
N ALA A 487 13.53 -3.86 -24.21
CA ALA A 487 13.80 -5.11 -24.93
C ALA A 487 13.39 -6.34 -24.12
N ASP A 488 13.61 -6.33 -22.81
CA ASP A 488 13.23 -7.41 -21.91
C ASP A 488 11.70 -7.53 -21.77
N LEU A 489 11.01 -6.40 -21.63
CA LEU A 489 9.56 -6.40 -21.54
C LEU A 489 8.93 -6.85 -22.86
N GLU A 490 9.43 -6.38 -24.01
CA GLU A 490 8.96 -6.78 -25.33
C GLU A 490 9.12 -8.29 -25.54
N ARG A 491 10.30 -8.86 -25.27
CA ARG A 491 10.52 -10.31 -25.35
C ARG A 491 9.56 -11.10 -24.46
N GLN A 492 9.25 -10.59 -23.27
CA GLN A 492 8.33 -11.24 -22.35
C GLN A 492 6.87 -11.18 -22.84
N LEU A 493 6.41 -10.01 -23.29
CA LEU A 493 5.06 -9.81 -23.83
C LEU A 493 4.85 -10.67 -25.08
N GLN A 494 5.85 -10.73 -25.95
CA GLN A 494 5.87 -11.51 -27.18
C GLN A 494 6.14 -13.01 -26.98
N ARG A 495 6.35 -13.48 -25.73
CA ARG A 495 6.65 -14.90 -25.40
C ARG A 495 7.92 -15.45 -26.07
N LEU A 496 8.92 -14.61 -26.30
CA LEU A 496 10.22 -14.98 -26.89
C LEU A 496 11.28 -15.40 -25.84
N ASP A 497 10.97 -15.16 -24.57
CA ASP A 497 11.80 -15.47 -23.39
C ASP A 497 11.59 -16.93 -22.89
N ASP A 498 11.88 -17.25 -21.62
CA ASP A 498 11.69 -18.56 -20.96
C ASP A 498 10.26 -19.17 -21.06
N ARG A 499 9.31 -18.43 -21.63
CA ARG A 499 7.89 -18.81 -21.79
C ARG A 499 7.55 -19.38 -23.17
N ARG A 500 8.55 -19.85 -23.94
CA ARG A 500 8.34 -20.52 -25.23
C ARG A 500 7.41 -21.72 -25.11
N VAL A 501 6.58 -21.92 -26.13
CA VAL A 501 5.59 -23.01 -26.15
C VAL A 501 6.23 -24.38 -26.33
N LYS A 502 5.65 -25.37 -25.65
CA LYS A 502 6.17 -26.74 -25.51
C LYS A 502 5.17 -27.84 -25.91
N ASP A 503 3.93 -27.47 -26.17
CA ASP A 503 2.85 -28.37 -26.54
C ASP A 503 1.78 -27.63 -27.37
N ALA A 504 0.79 -28.38 -27.86
CA ALA A 504 -0.31 -27.83 -28.66
C ALA A 504 -1.21 -26.86 -27.88
N GLU A 505 -1.38 -27.07 -26.58
CA GLU A 505 -2.14 -26.16 -25.72
C GLU A 505 -1.44 -24.81 -25.54
N GLY A 506 -0.11 -24.82 -25.52
CA GLY A 506 0.71 -23.63 -25.57
C GLY A 506 0.49 -22.84 -26.86
N VAL A 507 0.44 -23.51 -28.02
CA VAL A 507 0.15 -22.84 -29.30
C VAL A 507 -1.26 -22.24 -29.30
N ALA A 508 -2.27 -22.94 -28.76
CA ALA A 508 -3.61 -22.38 -28.61
C ALA A 508 -3.63 -21.13 -27.70
N ASP A 509 -2.91 -21.17 -26.56
CA ASP A 509 -2.76 -20.00 -25.69
C ASP A 509 -1.99 -18.86 -26.35
N LEU A 510 -1.02 -19.17 -27.23
CA LEU A 510 -0.26 -18.18 -28.01
C LEU A 510 -1.20 -17.38 -28.93
N LEU A 511 -2.03 -18.08 -29.70
CA LEU A 511 -3.02 -17.49 -30.61
C LEU A 511 -4.07 -16.67 -29.85
N ARG A 512 -4.54 -17.18 -28.72
CA ARG A 512 -5.50 -16.47 -27.87
C ARG A 512 -4.92 -15.18 -27.26
N LEU A 513 -3.67 -15.22 -26.81
CA LEU A 513 -3.03 -14.08 -26.13
C LEU A 513 -2.51 -13.02 -27.09
N LEU A 514 -1.85 -13.43 -28.19
CA LEU A 514 -1.20 -12.52 -29.14
C LEU A 514 -2.11 -12.18 -30.34
N GLY A 515 -3.17 -12.95 -30.56
CA GLY A 515 -3.99 -12.87 -31.77
C GLY A 515 -3.42 -13.70 -32.92
N PRO A 516 -3.85 -13.44 -34.17
CA PRO A 516 -3.39 -14.17 -35.35
C PRO A 516 -1.86 -14.07 -35.52
N LEU A 517 -1.20 -15.19 -35.80
CA LEU A 517 0.25 -15.29 -35.98
C LEU A 517 0.61 -16.00 -37.29
N THR A 518 1.71 -15.60 -37.90
CA THR A 518 2.24 -16.33 -39.06
C THR A 518 2.89 -17.66 -38.62
N PRO A 519 3.07 -18.63 -39.53
CA PRO A 519 3.82 -19.86 -39.23
C PRO A 519 5.21 -19.58 -38.63
N ASP A 520 5.97 -18.65 -39.23
CA ASP A 520 7.30 -18.25 -38.75
C ASP A 520 7.26 -17.65 -37.34
N GLU A 521 6.21 -16.88 -37.03
CA GLU A 521 6.00 -16.29 -35.71
C GLU A 521 5.72 -17.34 -34.63
N ILE A 522 5.01 -18.42 -34.98
CA ILE A 522 4.76 -19.55 -34.09
C ILE A 522 6.06 -20.31 -33.83
N GLU A 523 6.86 -20.56 -34.86
CA GLU A 523 8.15 -21.24 -34.72
C GLU A 523 9.10 -20.45 -33.80
N ALA A 524 9.23 -19.14 -34.02
CA ALA A 524 10.10 -18.26 -33.23
C ALA A 524 9.76 -18.24 -31.73
N ARG A 525 8.50 -18.53 -31.37
CA ARG A 525 7.99 -18.54 -29.99
C ARG A 525 7.93 -19.93 -29.36
N SER A 526 8.48 -20.94 -30.04
CA SER A 526 8.49 -22.34 -29.60
C SER A 526 9.89 -22.85 -29.24
N VAL A 527 9.96 -23.92 -28.44
CA VAL A 527 11.24 -24.59 -28.14
C VAL A 527 11.72 -25.42 -29.33
N ASP A 528 10.80 -25.96 -30.14
CA ASP A 528 11.05 -26.74 -31.34
C ASP A 528 10.08 -26.31 -32.46
N GLY A 529 10.58 -25.48 -33.38
CA GLY A 529 9.80 -24.84 -34.45
C GLY A 529 9.03 -25.83 -35.33
N PRO A 530 9.70 -26.81 -35.96
CA PRO A 530 9.04 -27.80 -36.80
C PRO A 530 7.97 -28.63 -36.07
N VAL A 531 8.12 -28.87 -34.76
CA VAL A 531 7.09 -29.53 -33.94
C VAL A 531 5.90 -28.60 -33.71
N ALA A 532 6.14 -27.30 -33.48
CA ALA A 532 5.09 -26.32 -33.24
C ALA A 532 4.13 -26.16 -34.42
N LEU A 533 4.61 -26.23 -35.66
CA LEU A 533 3.75 -26.23 -36.85
C LEU A 533 2.87 -27.48 -36.95
N ARG A 534 3.35 -28.64 -36.49
CA ARG A 534 2.51 -29.85 -36.41
C ARG A 534 1.42 -29.71 -35.35
N TRP A 535 1.72 -29.05 -34.23
CA TRP A 535 0.71 -28.72 -33.23
C TRP A 535 -0.33 -27.75 -33.77
N ALA A 536 0.09 -26.70 -34.49
CA ALA A 536 -0.83 -25.77 -35.14
C ALA A 536 -1.75 -26.49 -36.15
N ALA A 537 -1.20 -27.36 -37.00
CA ALA A 537 -1.99 -28.19 -37.91
C ALA A 537 -2.96 -29.14 -37.17
N SER A 538 -2.60 -29.65 -35.99
CA SER A 538 -3.49 -30.45 -35.15
C SER A 538 -4.64 -29.62 -34.56
N LEU A 539 -4.38 -28.35 -34.20
CA LEU A 539 -5.43 -27.42 -33.77
C LEU A 539 -6.38 -27.08 -34.93
N GLU A 540 -5.87 -26.95 -36.15
CA GLU A 540 -6.70 -26.77 -37.34
C GLU A 540 -7.59 -27.99 -37.62
N SER A 541 -7.02 -29.20 -37.57
CA SER A 541 -7.79 -30.43 -37.82
C SER A 541 -8.86 -30.69 -36.75
N SER A 542 -8.62 -30.26 -35.51
CA SER A 542 -9.59 -30.25 -34.40
C SER A 542 -10.47 -28.99 -34.36
N ARG A 543 -10.40 -28.12 -35.37
CA ARG A 543 -11.20 -26.89 -35.51
C ARG A 543 -11.08 -25.90 -34.34
N ARG A 544 -9.94 -25.89 -33.67
CA ARG A 544 -9.58 -24.94 -32.59
C ARG A 544 -8.77 -23.76 -33.12
N ALA A 545 -8.20 -23.90 -34.31
CA ALA A 545 -7.52 -22.83 -35.04
C ALA A 545 -8.00 -22.79 -36.49
N VAL A 546 -7.86 -21.64 -37.13
CA VAL A 546 -8.22 -21.45 -38.55
C VAL A 546 -7.11 -20.71 -39.28
N ARG A 547 -6.91 -21.07 -40.55
CA ARG A 547 -6.09 -20.27 -41.47
C ARG A 547 -6.91 -19.17 -42.10
N ILE A 548 -6.36 -17.97 -42.07
CA ILE A 548 -6.96 -16.77 -42.64
C ILE A 548 -5.90 -15.97 -43.40
N ARG A 549 -6.36 -15.02 -44.22
CA ARG A 549 -5.48 -14.08 -44.91
C ARG A 549 -5.80 -12.66 -44.47
N ILE A 550 -4.77 -11.95 -44.03
CA ILE A 550 -4.83 -10.52 -43.72
C ILE A 550 -3.83 -9.84 -44.66
N SER A 551 -4.29 -8.91 -45.50
CA SER A 551 -3.45 -8.24 -46.50
C SER A 551 -2.62 -9.17 -47.40
N GLY A 552 -3.15 -10.35 -47.73
CA GLY A 552 -2.48 -11.34 -48.57
C GLY A 552 -1.43 -12.21 -47.85
N ILE A 553 -1.15 -11.97 -46.57
CA ILE A 553 -0.28 -12.80 -45.73
C ILE A 553 -1.13 -13.85 -45.02
N GLU A 554 -0.62 -15.08 -44.95
CA GLU A 554 -1.29 -16.20 -44.26
C GLU A 554 -1.02 -16.14 -42.75
N TYR A 555 -2.09 -16.18 -41.98
CA TYR A 555 -2.07 -16.23 -40.51
C TYR A 555 -2.86 -17.44 -40.02
N ILE A 556 -2.44 -17.98 -38.89
CA ILE A 556 -3.21 -18.91 -38.08
C ILE A 556 -3.84 -18.09 -36.94
N ALA A 557 -5.14 -18.21 -36.75
CA ALA A 557 -5.89 -17.53 -35.70
C ALA A 557 -6.64 -18.55 -34.83
N ALA A 558 -6.93 -18.19 -33.59
CA ALA A 558 -7.84 -18.95 -32.75
C ALA A 558 -9.26 -18.91 -33.36
N VAL A 559 -10.01 -20.01 -33.28
CA VAL A 559 -11.36 -20.08 -33.86
C VAL A 559 -12.31 -19.06 -33.23
N GLU A 560 -12.08 -18.71 -31.96
CA GLU A 560 -12.82 -17.73 -31.18
C GLU A 560 -12.67 -16.28 -31.68
N ASP A 561 -11.66 -16.00 -32.52
CA ASP A 561 -11.42 -14.67 -33.09
C ASP A 561 -12.09 -14.46 -34.45
N VAL A 562 -12.73 -15.49 -35.01
CA VAL A 562 -13.31 -15.44 -36.36
C VAL A 562 -14.31 -14.30 -36.52
N ALA A 563 -15.25 -14.12 -35.57
CA ALA A 563 -16.19 -13.00 -35.59
C ALA A 563 -15.48 -11.64 -35.55
N ARG A 564 -14.48 -11.48 -34.67
CA ARG A 564 -13.70 -10.22 -34.56
C ARG A 564 -12.98 -9.90 -35.86
N LEU A 565 -12.35 -10.90 -36.47
CA LEU A 565 -11.56 -10.72 -37.70
C LEU A 565 -12.45 -10.48 -38.92
N ARG A 566 -13.63 -11.11 -38.98
CA ARG A 566 -14.65 -10.83 -40.00
C ARG A 566 -15.15 -9.39 -39.88
N ASP A 567 -15.59 -8.99 -38.69
CA ASP A 567 -16.29 -7.72 -38.49
C ASP A 567 -15.33 -6.52 -38.48
N ALA A 568 -14.09 -6.69 -38.01
CA ALA A 568 -13.09 -5.62 -38.01
C ALA A 568 -12.32 -5.49 -39.32
N LEU A 569 -11.95 -6.61 -39.96
CA LEU A 569 -11.00 -6.64 -41.07
C LEU A 569 -11.61 -7.16 -42.38
N GLY A 570 -12.86 -7.61 -42.38
CA GLY A 570 -13.51 -8.19 -43.56
C GLY A 570 -12.97 -9.57 -43.94
N VAL A 571 -12.33 -10.29 -43.02
CA VAL A 571 -11.79 -11.63 -43.28
C VAL A 571 -12.93 -12.63 -43.51
N PRO A 572 -12.91 -13.42 -44.61
CA PRO A 572 -13.96 -14.39 -44.88
C PRO A 572 -13.94 -15.52 -43.84
N VAL A 573 -15.13 -15.92 -43.37
CA VAL A 573 -15.30 -17.01 -42.41
C VAL A 573 -14.97 -18.36 -43.06
N PRO A 574 -13.99 -19.12 -42.56
CA PRO A 574 -13.67 -20.44 -43.08
C PRO A 574 -14.81 -21.46 -42.90
N VAL A 575 -14.87 -22.45 -43.78
CA VAL A 575 -15.89 -23.50 -43.72
C VAL A 575 -15.68 -24.38 -42.48
N GLY A 576 -16.75 -24.68 -41.75
CA GLY A 576 -16.73 -25.59 -40.60
C GLY A 576 -16.55 -24.92 -39.24
N VAL A 577 -16.49 -23.58 -39.17
CA VAL A 577 -16.52 -22.81 -37.93
C VAL A 577 -17.91 -22.92 -37.29
N PRO A 578 -18.02 -23.35 -36.02
CA PRO A 578 -19.29 -23.36 -35.28
C PRO A 578 -19.98 -22.00 -35.22
N GLU A 579 -21.32 -21.99 -35.29
CA GLU A 579 -22.15 -20.75 -35.31
C GLU A 579 -21.85 -19.82 -34.12
N VAL A 580 -21.62 -20.38 -32.93
CA VAL A 580 -21.29 -19.64 -31.71
C VAL A 580 -20.06 -18.74 -31.86
N PHE A 581 -19.09 -19.10 -32.71
CA PHE A 581 -17.89 -18.29 -32.97
C PHE A 581 -18.07 -17.28 -34.12
N THR A 582 -19.28 -17.19 -34.68
CA THR A 582 -19.64 -16.26 -35.76
C THR A 582 -20.62 -15.17 -35.29
N GLU A 583 -21.07 -15.23 -34.04
CA GLU A 583 -21.91 -14.21 -33.42
C GLU A 583 -21.21 -12.84 -33.40
N PRO A 584 -21.90 -11.73 -33.67
CA PRO A 584 -21.30 -10.39 -33.67
C PRO A 584 -20.72 -9.99 -32.30
N VAL A 585 -19.60 -9.27 -32.33
CA VAL A 585 -18.94 -8.68 -31.14
C VAL A 585 -19.18 -7.17 -31.12
N ALA A 586 -19.26 -6.56 -29.93
CA ALA A 586 -19.63 -5.15 -29.76
C ALA A 586 -18.61 -4.15 -30.36
N ASP A 587 -17.31 -4.30 -30.09
CA ASP A 587 -16.24 -3.47 -30.67
C ASP A 587 -15.08 -4.33 -31.20
N PRO A 588 -15.27 -5.00 -32.35
CA PRO A 588 -14.31 -5.98 -32.85
C PRO A 588 -12.96 -5.35 -33.21
N LEU A 589 -12.95 -4.11 -33.73
CA LEU A 589 -11.72 -3.38 -34.03
C LEU A 589 -11.03 -2.91 -32.74
N GLY A 590 -11.78 -2.36 -31.78
CA GLY A 590 -11.26 -1.96 -30.48
C GLY A 590 -10.60 -3.13 -29.74
N ASP A 591 -11.21 -4.31 -29.77
CA ASP A 591 -10.66 -5.54 -29.17
C ASP A 591 -9.30 -5.92 -29.77
N LEU A 592 -9.18 -5.94 -31.11
CA LEU A 592 -7.93 -6.28 -31.81
C LEU A 592 -6.82 -5.26 -31.51
N VAL A 593 -7.15 -3.97 -31.53
CA VAL A 593 -6.20 -2.90 -31.23
C VAL A 593 -5.77 -2.93 -29.77
N ALA A 594 -6.70 -3.14 -28.84
CA ALA A 594 -6.38 -3.25 -27.41
C ALA A 594 -5.57 -4.51 -27.08
N ARG A 595 -5.81 -5.63 -27.79
CA ARG A 595 -4.97 -6.82 -27.68
C ARG A 595 -3.55 -6.52 -28.18
N PHE A 596 -3.41 -5.91 -29.36
CA PHE A 596 -2.10 -5.52 -29.90
C PHE A 596 -1.35 -4.58 -28.94
N ALA A 597 -2.03 -3.59 -28.36
CA ALA A 597 -1.41 -2.64 -27.44
C ALA A 597 -0.86 -3.29 -26.16
N ARG A 598 -1.52 -4.34 -25.66
CA ARG A 598 -1.09 -5.06 -24.44
C ARG A 598 0.06 -6.03 -24.66
N THR A 599 0.30 -6.42 -25.91
CA THR A 599 1.33 -7.40 -26.25
C THR A 599 2.60 -6.76 -26.81
N HIS A 600 2.59 -5.45 -27.04
CA HIS A 600 3.73 -4.70 -27.53
C HIS A 600 4.08 -3.57 -26.55
N CYS A 601 5.38 -3.30 -26.41
CA CYS A 601 5.91 -2.05 -25.90
C CYS A 601 5.52 -0.88 -26.84
N PRO A 602 5.83 0.38 -26.50
CA PRO A 602 5.48 1.54 -27.33
C PRO A 602 5.63 1.30 -28.83
N PHE A 603 4.53 1.52 -29.57
CA PHE A 603 4.41 1.22 -30.99
C PHE A 603 3.78 2.39 -31.74
N THR A 604 3.94 2.41 -33.07
CA THR A 604 3.36 3.46 -33.92
C THR A 604 2.02 3.02 -34.52
N ALA A 605 1.15 3.98 -34.83
CA ALA A 605 -0.10 3.69 -35.57
C ALA A 605 0.18 3.03 -36.93
N ALA A 606 1.33 3.30 -37.56
CA ALA A 606 1.75 2.66 -38.79
C ALA A 606 2.06 1.15 -38.59
N ALA A 607 2.71 0.78 -37.49
CA ALA A 607 2.99 -0.62 -37.17
C ALA A 607 1.70 -1.42 -36.97
N LEU A 608 0.74 -0.85 -36.23
CA LEU A 608 -0.59 -1.42 -36.04
C LEU A 608 -1.36 -1.55 -37.37
N ALA A 609 -1.35 -0.50 -38.19
CA ALA A 609 -1.99 -0.49 -39.50
C ALA A 609 -1.42 -1.58 -40.41
N ASN A 610 -0.10 -1.71 -40.46
CA ASN A 610 0.58 -2.76 -41.24
C ASN A 610 0.25 -4.16 -40.73
N ARG A 611 0.14 -4.36 -39.39
CA ARG A 611 -0.19 -5.67 -38.81
C ARG A 611 -1.56 -6.18 -39.27
N PHE A 612 -2.55 -5.30 -39.30
CA PHE A 612 -3.94 -5.69 -39.56
C PHE A 612 -4.45 -5.32 -40.95
N GLY A 613 -3.63 -4.69 -41.80
CA GLY A 613 -4.06 -4.25 -43.12
C GLY A 613 -5.01 -3.06 -43.12
N LEU A 614 -4.97 -2.25 -42.06
CA LEU A 614 -5.85 -1.10 -41.88
C LEU A 614 -5.27 0.14 -42.54
N GLY A 615 -6.14 1.09 -42.92
CA GLY A 615 -5.68 2.45 -43.21
C GLY A 615 -5.13 3.10 -41.94
N GLN A 616 -4.02 3.83 -42.03
CA GLN A 616 -3.39 4.47 -40.87
C GLN A 616 -4.35 5.39 -40.09
N ALA A 617 -5.26 6.08 -40.80
CA ALA A 617 -6.30 6.90 -40.17
C ALA A 617 -7.27 6.09 -39.30
N VAL A 618 -7.67 4.89 -39.75
CA VAL A 618 -8.57 3.98 -39.01
C VAL A 618 -7.88 3.45 -37.76
N ALA A 619 -6.60 3.06 -37.89
CA ALA A 619 -5.78 2.61 -36.76
C ALA A 619 -5.61 3.74 -35.72
N SER A 620 -5.34 4.97 -36.15
CA SER A 620 -5.22 6.13 -35.28
C SER A 620 -6.54 6.48 -34.58
N ASP A 621 -7.68 6.40 -35.27
CA ASP A 621 -8.99 6.68 -34.66
C ASP A 621 -9.36 5.64 -33.57
N ALA A 622 -9.12 4.36 -33.84
CA ALA A 622 -9.30 3.31 -32.83
C ALA A 622 -8.40 3.51 -31.60
N LEU A 623 -7.14 3.90 -31.80
CA LEU A 623 -6.21 4.23 -30.72
C LEU A 623 -6.67 5.45 -29.90
N LYS A 624 -7.19 6.49 -30.56
CA LYS A 624 -7.76 7.67 -29.88
C LYS A 624 -8.98 7.32 -29.04
N ARG A 625 -9.89 6.47 -29.53
CA ARG A 625 -11.03 5.96 -28.74
C ARG A 625 -10.54 5.22 -27.49
N LEU A 626 -9.52 4.36 -27.64
CA LEU A 626 -8.93 3.65 -26.50
C LEU A 626 -8.22 4.58 -25.52
N ALA A 627 -7.57 5.66 -25.99
CA ALA A 627 -6.96 6.66 -25.13
C ALA A 627 -7.99 7.48 -24.36
N ALA A 628 -9.12 7.83 -24.99
CA ALA A 628 -10.24 8.48 -24.30
C ALA A 628 -10.82 7.60 -23.17
N SER A 629 -10.76 6.27 -23.33
CA SER A 629 -11.13 5.31 -22.27
C SER A 629 -10.01 5.02 -21.25
N GLY A 630 -8.85 5.66 -21.37
CA GLY A 630 -7.71 5.48 -20.45
C GLY A 630 -6.95 4.15 -20.59
N ARG A 631 -7.19 3.37 -21.66
CA ARG A 631 -6.53 2.06 -21.88
C ARG A 631 -5.15 2.17 -22.51
N VAL A 632 -4.96 3.16 -23.38
CA VAL A 632 -3.68 3.45 -24.04
C VAL A 632 -3.30 4.91 -23.83
N THR A 633 -2.01 5.20 -23.88
CA THR A 633 -1.46 6.54 -23.71
C THR A 633 -0.67 6.93 -24.95
N GLU A 634 -0.88 8.15 -25.41
CA GLU A 634 -0.17 8.78 -26.52
C GLU A 634 1.07 9.51 -25.99
N GLY A 635 2.21 9.40 -26.69
CA GLY A 635 3.43 10.09 -26.30
C GLY A 635 4.67 9.66 -27.08
N GLU A 636 5.83 10.14 -26.66
CA GLU A 636 7.12 9.72 -27.18
C GLU A 636 7.84 8.93 -26.08
N PHE A 637 7.87 7.60 -26.20
CA PHE A 637 8.27 6.72 -25.12
C PHE A 637 9.59 6.00 -25.40
N SER A 638 9.84 5.62 -26.65
CA SER A 638 11.06 4.88 -27.00
C SER A 638 12.26 5.83 -27.18
N PRO A 639 13.47 5.44 -26.74
CA PRO A 639 14.68 6.27 -26.88
C PRO A 639 15.08 6.57 -28.33
N THR A 640 14.67 5.69 -29.27
CA THR A 640 15.03 5.74 -30.69
C THR A 640 13.85 6.04 -31.61
N GLY A 641 12.64 6.15 -31.05
CA GLY A 641 11.41 6.41 -31.79
C GLY A 641 11.36 7.82 -32.37
N ARG A 642 10.68 7.95 -33.50
CA ARG A 642 10.39 9.25 -34.13
C ARG A 642 8.89 9.39 -34.31
N GLY A 643 8.32 10.46 -33.78
CA GLY A 643 6.90 10.77 -33.87
C GLY A 643 6.06 10.13 -32.76
N ILE A 644 4.74 10.24 -32.93
CA ILE A 644 3.76 9.81 -31.92
C ILE A 644 3.72 8.29 -31.80
N GLU A 645 3.95 7.81 -30.58
CA GLU A 645 3.81 6.41 -30.18
C GLU A 645 2.61 6.23 -29.25
N TRP A 646 2.18 4.98 -29.17
CA TRP A 646 1.08 4.52 -28.34
C TRP A 646 1.56 3.39 -27.47
N CYS A 647 1.13 3.37 -26.21
CA CYS A 647 1.47 2.30 -25.29
C CYS A 647 0.26 1.98 -24.40
N ASP A 648 0.01 0.71 -24.13
CA ASP A 648 -0.95 0.33 -23.10
C ASP A 648 -0.52 0.86 -21.73
N THR A 649 -1.47 1.38 -20.95
CA THR A 649 -1.18 2.07 -19.70
C THR A 649 -0.55 1.15 -18.64
N GLU A 650 -0.91 -0.14 -18.61
CA GLU A 650 -0.31 -1.13 -17.71
C GLU A 650 1.07 -1.58 -18.20
N VAL A 651 1.27 -1.69 -19.52
CA VAL A 651 2.60 -1.95 -20.12
C VAL A 651 3.55 -0.80 -19.79
N LEU A 652 3.13 0.45 -19.96
CA LEU A 652 3.92 1.64 -19.63
C LEU A 652 4.28 1.70 -18.14
N ARG A 653 3.34 1.33 -17.26
CA ARG A 653 3.57 1.24 -15.80
C ARG A 653 4.63 0.19 -15.46
N ARG A 654 4.60 -0.98 -16.11
CA ARG A 654 5.61 -2.05 -15.93
C ARG A 654 6.97 -1.62 -16.41
N LEU A 655 7.03 -0.96 -17.57
CA LEU A 655 8.26 -0.43 -18.14
C LEU A 655 8.92 0.57 -17.18
N ARG A 656 8.16 1.58 -16.71
CA ARG A 656 8.63 2.56 -15.71
C ARG A 656 9.16 1.92 -14.43
N ARG A 657 8.44 0.92 -13.89
CA ARG A 657 8.87 0.24 -12.65
C ARG A 657 10.20 -0.48 -12.84
N ARG A 658 10.43 -1.09 -14.00
CA ARG A 658 11.70 -1.79 -14.31
C ARG A 658 12.84 -0.80 -14.49
N SER A 659 12.64 0.28 -15.23
CA SER A 659 13.65 1.33 -15.40
C SER A 659 14.02 1.98 -14.05
N LEU A 660 13.04 2.24 -13.17
CA LEU A 660 13.30 2.74 -11.82
C LEU A 660 14.06 1.73 -10.95
N ALA A 661 13.75 0.44 -11.05
CA ALA A 661 14.48 -0.60 -10.31
C ALA A 661 15.94 -0.72 -10.79
N ALA A 662 16.20 -0.57 -12.09
CA ALA A 662 17.54 -0.52 -12.65
C ALA A 662 18.32 0.69 -12.10
N ALA A 663 17.75 1.90 -12.16
CA ALA A 663 18.37 3.11 -11.62
C ALA A 663 18.65 3.03 -10.11
N ARG A 664 17.75 2.41 -9.32
CA ARG A 664 17.98 2.20 -7.87
C ARG A 664 19.15 1.26 -7.58
N LYS A 665 19.39 0.29 -8.45
CA LYS A 665 20.49 -0.66 -8.31
C LYS A 665 21.85 0.01 -8.49
N GLU A 666 21.91 1.13 -9.22
CA GLU A 666 23.14 1.92 -9.38
C GLU A 666 23.54 2.70 -8.11
N VAL A 667 22.59 2.91 -7.18
CA VAL A 667 22.78 3.71 -5.94
C VAL A 667 22.60 2.86 -4.68
N GLU A 668 22.94 1.57 -4.75
CA GLU A 668 22.74 0.65 -3.63
C GLU A 668 23.74 0.93 -2.47
N PRO A 669 23.28 1.04 -1.21
CA PRO A 669 24.15 1.25 -0.06
C PRO A 669 25.17 0.12 0.10
N VAL A 670 26.41 0.48 0.45
CA VAL A 670 27.46 -0.51 0.75
C VAL A 670 27.40 -0.99 2.19
N GLU A 671 27.89 -2.21 2.42
CA GLU A 671 28.05 -2.79 3.75
C GLU A 671 28.85 -1.87 4.70
N PRO A 672 28.49 -1.76 6.00
CA PRO A 672 29.23 -0.95 6.98
C PRO A 672 30.72 -1.28 7.04
N ALA A 673 31.10 -2.53 6.78
CA ALA A 673 32.49 -2.97 6.72
C ALA A 673 33.27 -2.36 5.55
N ALA A 674 32.62 -2.09 4.41
CA ALA A 674 33.24 -1.42 3.27
C ALA A 674 33.51 0.06 3.61
N LEU A 675 32.53 0.74 4.20
CA LEU A 675 32.68 2.12 4.67
C LEU A 675 33.80 2.23 5.72
N GLY A 676 33.86 1.30 6.67
CA GLY A 676 34.90 1.28 7.71
C GLY A 676 36.33 1.12 7.18
N ARG A 677 36.52 0.43 6.05
CA ARG A 677 37.85 0.36 5.38
C ARG A 677 38.16 1.60 4.55
N PHE A 678 37.14 2.19 3.92
CA PHE A 678 37.29 3.35 3.06
C PHE A 678 37.65 4.62 3.85
N LEU A 679 36.93 4.89 4.94
CA LEU A 679 37.04 6.17 5.67
C LEU A 679 38.47 6.52 6.14
N PRO A 680 39.25 5.61 6.78
CA PRO A 680 40.61 5.94 7.20
C PRO A 680 41.55 6.25 6.03
N VAL A 681 41.40 5.52 4.92
CA VAL A 681 42.19 5.71 3.70
C VAL A 681 41.85 7.04 3.04
N TRP A 682 40.56 7.33 2.89
CA TRP A 682 40.09 8.61 2.34
C TRP A 682 40.54 9.80 3.18
N GLN A 683 40.54 9.66 4.51
CA GLN A 683 41.04 10.66 5.46
C GLN A 683 42.57 10.71 5.59
N ASN A 684 43.32 9.99 4.77
CA ASN A 684 44.78 9.90 4.77
C ASN A 684 45.41 9.40 6.09
N VAL A 685 44.65 8.73 6.96
CA VAL A 685 45.14 8.19 8.24
C VAL A 685 45.98 6.95 7.98
N GLY A 686 47.25 6.97 8.41
CA GLY A 686 48.22 5.93 8.08
C GLY A 686 48.76 6.00 6.64
N SER A 687 48.48 7.09 5.92
CA SER A 687 49.03 7.35 4.59
C SER A 687 50.53 7.67 4.63
N ARG A 688 51.17 7.80 3.46
CA ARG A 688 52.61 8.06 3.31
C ARG A 688 52.92 9.50 2.89
N LEU A 689 52.05 10.47 3.21
CA LEU A 689 52.29 11.89 2.91
C LEU A 689 53.55 12.40 3.65
N ARG A 690 54.30 13.33 3.05
CA ARG A 690 55.59 13.84 3.54
C ARG A 690 55.77 15.31 3.20
N GLY A 691 56.54 16.04 4.01
CA GLY A 691 56.94 17.42 3.75
C GLY A 691 55.81 18.43 3.90
N ALA A 692 56.07 19.69 3.50
CA ALA A 692 55.11 20.78 3.56
C ALA A 692 53.91 20.55 2.62
N ASP A 693 54.13 20.08 1.39
CA ASP A 693 53.04 19.72 0.45
C ASP A 693 52.08 18.68 1.02
N GLY A 694 52.61 17.71 1.77
CA GLY A 694 51.79 16.73 2.48
C GLY A 694 50.96 17.36 3.60
N VAL A 695 51.49 18.33 4.33
CA VAL A 695 50.73 19.11 5.32
C VAL A 695 49.62 19.88 4.63
N LEU A 696 49.90 20.53 3.50
CA LEU A 696 48.91 21.27 2.72
C LEU A 696 47.76 20.37 2.27
N THR A 697 48.05 19.17 1.74
CA THR A 697 47.03 18.17 1.36
C THR A 697 46.13 17.78 2.54
N VAL A 698 46.71 17.62 3.74
CA VAL A 698 45.95 17.30 4.95
C VAL A 698 45.09 18.49 5.40
N VAL A 699 45.60 19.72 5.25
CA VAL A 699 44.85 20.95 5.55
C VAL A 699 43.69 21.13 4.57
N GLU A 700 43.88 20.88 3.27
CA GLU A 700 42.79 20.90 2.28
C GLU A 700 41.67 19.93 2.65
N GLN A 701 42.03 18.70 3.01
CA GLN A 701 41.07 17.66 3.39
C GLN A 701 40.31 17.96 4.70
N LEU A 702 40.91 18.74 5.60
CA LEU A 702 40.39 19.03 6.94
C LEU A 702 40.07 20.51 7.14
N ALA A 703 39.96 21.29 6.07
CA ALA A 703 39.79 22.73 6.15
C ALA A 703 38.52 23.07 6.96
N GLY A 704 38.66 23.90 7.99
CA GLY A 704 37.55 24.26 8.88
C GLY A 704 37.15 23.23 9.94
N CYS A 705 37.74 22.03 9.95
CA CYS A 705 37.50 21.06 11.02
C CYS A 705 38.12 21.53 12.34
N ALA A 706 37.30 21.77 13.36
CA ALA A 706 37.76 22.15 14.70
C ALA A 706 38.34 20.93 15.45
N VAL A 707 39.58 21.05 15.91
CA VAL A 707 40.27 20.04 16.72
C VAL A 707 40.91 20.69 17.95
N PRO A 708 41.15 19.95 19.06
CA PRO A 708 41.88 20.50 20.19
C PRO A 708 43.29 20.94 19.74
N ALA A 709 43.71 22.13 20.14
CA ALA A 709 45.02 22.69 19.76
C ALA A 709 46.17 21.78 20.21
N SER A 710 46.02 21.16 21.39
CA SER A 710 46.96 20.15 21.87
C SER A 710 46.96 18.83 21.06
N ALA A 711 45.92 18.53 20.29
CA ALA A 711 45.84 17.32 19.45
C ALA A 711 46.31 17.53 18.00
N LEU A 712 46.27 18.78 17.52
CA LEU A 712 46.50 19.13 16.11
C LEU A 712 47.81 18.54 15.57
N GLU A 713 48.94 18.86 16.18
CA GLU A 713 50.23 18.37 15.71
C GLU A 713 50.50 16.89 16.06
N PRO A 714 50.28 16.42 17.31
CA PRO A 714 50.68 15.06 17.69
C PRO A 714 49.77 13.96 17.12
N PHE A 715 48.46 14.20 17.01
CA PHE A 715 47.49 13.17 16.66
C PHE A 715 46.85 13.38 15.29
N ILE A 716 46.55 14.61 14.88
CA ILE A 716 45.89 14.87 13.60
C ILE A 716 46.91 14.86 12.46
N LEU A 717 47.92 15.71 12.52
CA LEU A 717 49.00 15.76 11.53
C LEU A 717 49.94 14.57 11.67
N GLY A 718 50.34 14.21 12.90
CA GLY A 718 51.25 13.09 13.17
C GLY A 718 50.75 11.71 12.73
N SER A 719 49.43 11.49 12.62
CA SER A 719 48.87 10.21 12.14
C SER A 719 48.72 10.13 10.61
N ARG A 720 48.83 11.26 9.91
CA ARG A 720 48.66 11.38 8.45
C ARG A 720 49.97 11.60 7.71
N LEU A 721 51.00 12.07 8.42
CA LEU A 721 52.28 12.45 7.83
C LEU A 721 53.43 11.62 8.39
N VAL A 722 54.27 11.13 7.49
CA VAL A 722 55.50 10.43 7.86
C VAL A 722 56.54 11.46 8.29
N ASN A 723 57.06 11.31 9.52
CA ASN A 723 58.09 12.18 10.11
C ASN A 723 57.67 13.66 10.18
N TYR A 724 56.43 13.94 10.57
CA TYR A 724 55.96 15.32 10.80
C TYR A 724 56.90 16.09 11.73
N HIS A 725 57.27 17.30 11.33
CA HIS A 725 58.04 18.23 12.16
C HIS A 725 57.33 19.59 12.19
N PRO A 726 57.21 20.26 13.37
CA PRO A 726 56.47 21.52 13.51
C PRO A 726 56.87 22.64 12.53
N SER A 727 58.13 22.62 12.06
CA SER A 727 58.64 23.56 11.06
C SER A 727 57.92 23.50 9.71
N MET A 728 57.31 22.36 9.36
CA MET A 728 56.58 22.19 8.10
C MET A 728 55.30 23.03 8.09
N LEU A 729 54.56 23.08 9.20
CA LEU A 729 53.40 23.95 9.35
C LEU A 729 53.80 25.41 9.57
N ASP A 730 54.92 25.66 10.25
CA ASP A 730 55.46 27.02 10.40
C ASP A 730 55.81 27.64 9.04
N GLU A 731 56.37 26.85 8.12
CA GLU A 731 56.68 27.29 6.75
C GLU A 731 55.41 27.77 6.03
N LEU A 732 54.37 26.94 5.98
CA LEU A 732 53.10 27.26 5.31
C LEU A 732 52.35 28.45 5.93
N THR A 733 52.35 28.55 7.26
CA THR A 733 51.70 29.67 7.97
C THR A 733 52.47 30.98 7.77
N SER A 734 53.81 30.94 7.79
CA SER A 734 54.64 32.12 7.56
C SER A 734 54.67 32.59 6.10
N ALA A 735 54.47 31.67 5.14
CA ALA A 735 54.30 31.96 3.72
C ALA A 735 52.91 32.55 3.42
N GLY A 736 51.96 32.43 4.35
CA GLY A 736 50.58 32.88 4.18
C GLY A 736 49.70 31.93 3.37
N GLU A 737 50.15 30.69 3.11
CA GLU A 737 49.37 29.66 2.41
C GLU A 737 48.31 29.03 3.32
N VAL A 738 48.63 28.90 4.61
CA VAL A 738 47.73 28.33 5.64
C VAL A 738 47.46 29.36 6.72
N ILE A 739 46.19 29.52 7.09
CA ILE A 739 45.73 30.37 8.18
C ILE A 739 45.17 29.45 9.28
N TRP A 740 45.36 29.83 10.55
CA TRP A 740 44.74 29.17 11.68
C TRP A 740 43.77 30.11 12.41
N SER A 741 42.68 29.56 12.94
CA SER A 741 41.72 30.30 13.76
C SER A 741 41.33 29.51 15.00
N GLY A 742 41.01 30.21 16.08
CA GLY A 742 40.34 29.61 17.22
C GLY A 742 38.85 29.41 16.96
N ALA A 743 38.28 28.39 17.59
CA ALA A 743 36.86 28.04 17.55
C ALA A 743 36.30 27.80 18.97
N GLY A 744 36.86 28.49 19.97
CA GLY A 744 36.47 28.41 21.38
C GLY A 744 37.60 27.93 22.30
N ALA A 745 37.59 28.39 23.55
CA ALA A 745 38.56 28.00 24.57
C ALA A 745 38.15 26.69 25.28
N LEU A 746 39.13 25.93 25.74
CA LEU A 746 38.97 24.75 26.61
C LEU A 746 39.56 25.05 28.00
N PRO A 747 39.22 24.28 29.05
CA PRO A 747 39.78 24.50 30.39
C PRO A 747 41.30 24.49 30.41
N GLY A 748 41.91 25.47 31.08
CA GLY A 748 43.36 25.61 31.17
C GLY A 748 43.91 26.55 30.11
N SER A 749 44.89 26.09 29.33
CA SER A 749 45.55 26.86 28.26
C SER A 749 45.32 26.28 26.87
N ASP A 750 44.27 25.47 26.70
CA ASP A 750 43.94 24.77 25.46
C ASP A 750 42.69 25.38 24.81
N GLY A 751 42.41 25.01 23.57
CA GLY A 751 41.24 25.49 22.84
C GLY A 751 41.02 24.72 21.56
N TRP A 752 39.89 24.96 20.92
CA TRP A 752 39.59 24.43 19.59
C TRP A 752 40.25 25.32 18.54
N VAL A 753 40.92 24.69 17.58
CA VAL A 753 41.54 25.36 16.44
C VAL A 753 41.18 24.66 15.14
N SER A 754 41.13 25.43 14.07
CA SER A 754 40.97 24.96 12.70
C SER A 754 42.08 25.53 11.82
N LEU A 755 42.45 24.77 10.79
CA LEU A 755 43.36 25.20 9.74
C LEU A 755 42.57 25.46 8.46
N HIS A 756 43.04 26.42 7.67
CA HIS A 756 42.38 26.90 6.46
C HIS A 756 43.41 27.17 5.38
N ILE A 757 43.06 26.87 4.13
CA ILE A 757 43.80 27.41 2.97
C ILE A 757 43.43 28.88 2.83
N ALA A 758 44.43 29.75 2.67
CA ALA A 758 44.20 31.20 2.69
C ALA A 758 43.16 31.67 1.67
N ASP A 759 43.18 31.11 0.45
CA ASP A 759 42.26 31.47 -0.63
C ASP A 759 40.81 31.05 -0.35
N THR A 760 40.58 29.96 0.39
CA THR A 760 39.25 29.43 0.72
C THR A 760 38.84 29.68 2.17
N ALA A 761 39.66 30.42 2.94
CA ALA A 761 39.38 30.74 4.34
C ALA A 761 38.00 31.40 4.55
N PRO A 762 37.54 32.37 3.72
CA PRO A 762 36.19 32.95 3.87
C PRO A 762 35.06 31.91 3.88
N LEU A 763 35.22 30.79 3.18
CA LEU A 763 34.20 29.74 3.05
C LEU A 763 34.23 28.74 4.22
N THR A 764 35.43 28.49 4.76
CA THR A 764 35.67 27.40 5.74
C THR A 764 35.83 27.90 7.18
N LEU A 765 35.99 29.20 7.41
CA LEU A 765 36.12 29.77 8.76
C LEU A 765 34.87 29.45 9.61
N PRO A 766 35.04 29.00 10.87
CA PRO A 766 33.94 28.79 11.79
C PRO A 766 33.32 30.12 12.19
N ASP A 767 32.04 30.10 12.57
CA ASP A 767 31.38 31.29 13.10
C ASP A 767 32.07 31.76 14.40
N LEU A 768 31.95 33.05 14.69
CA LEU A 768 32.59 33.66 15.85
C LEU A 768 31.97 33.11 17.14
N VAL A 769 32.80 32.92 18.16
CA VAL A 769 32.32 32.54 19.49
C VAL A 769 31.96 33.81 20.26
N ASP A 770 30.77 33.82 20.86
CA ASP A 770 30.31 34.93 21.68
C ASP A 770 31.20 35.09 22.93
N ILE A 771 31.74 36.30 23.09
CA ILE A 771 32.52 36.73 24.26
C ILE A 771 32.04 38.10 24.72
N ASP A 772 32.23 38.42 25.99
CA ASP A 772 31.92 39.75 26.54
C ASP A 772 32.95 40.78 26.04
N ILE A 773 32.63 41.47 24.95
CA ILE A 773 33.51 42.47 24.32
C ILE A 773 33.63 43.69 25.22
N THR A 774 34.82 43.91 25.79
CA THR A 774 35.14 45.12 26.57
C THR A 774 35.69 46.24 25.68
N GLU A 775 35.80 47.46 26.20
CA GLU A 775 36.44 48.59 25.49
C GLU A 775 37.87 48.25 25.02
N ARG A 776 38.60 47.43 25.78
CA ARG A 776 39.95 46.95 25.41
C ARG A 776 39.94 45.97 24.24
N HIS A 777 38.93 45.11 24.15
CA HIS A 777 38.74 44.21 23.00
C HIS A 777 38.50 45.03 21.73
N THR A 778 37.59 46.00 21.81
CA THR A 778 37.24 46.90 20.71
C THR A 778 38.46 47.69 20.24
N ALA A 779 39.23 48.28 21.16
CA ALA A 779 40.44 49.03 20.82
C ALA A 779 41.51 48.18 20.10
N VAL A 780 41.66 46.91 20.48
CA VAL A 780 42.57 45.98 19.77
C VAL A 780 42.07 45.67 18.36
N VAL A 781 40.77 45.38 18.21
CA VAL A 781 40.15 45.09 16.91
C VAL A 781 40.23 46.31 15.99
N ASP A 782 39.95 47.52 16.49
CA ASP A 782 40.00 48.77 15.71
C ASP A 782 41.40 49.06 15.17
N VAL A 783 42.45 48.83 15.97
CA VAL A 783 43.84 48.98 15.52
C VAL A 783 44.18 47.99 14.41
N LEU A 784 43.72 46.74 14.53
CA LEU A 784 43.97 45.71 13.52
C LEU A 784 43.09 45.88 12.26
N ALA A 785 41.91 46.50 12.39
CA ALA A 785 40.99 46.81 11.30
C ALA A 785 41.56 47.84 10.32
N ALA A 786 42.49 48.69 10.77
CA ALA A 786 43.24 49.61 9.91
C ALA A 786 44.19 48.89 8.92
N GLY A 787 44.37 47.57 9.06
CA GLY A 787 45.08 46.70 8.13
C GLY A 787 46.53 46.39 8.55
N GLY A 788 47.01 45.18 8.20
CA GLY A 788 48.37 44.72 8.47
C GLY A 788 48.52 43.86 9.73
N GLY A 789 49.66 43.15 9.84
CA GLY A 789 50.00 42.33 11.01
C GLY A 789 50.93 43.05 11.98
N TYR A 790 50.58 43.08 13.27
CA TYR A 790 51.28 43.83 14.29
C TYR A 790 52.06 42.92 15.25
N PHE A 791 53.31 43.26 15.54
CA PHE A 791 54.02 42.65 16.66
C PHE A 791 53.43 43.16 17.99
N PHE A 792 53.48 42.33 19.03
CA PHE A 792 52.88 42.65 20.35
C PHE A 792 53.22 44.05 20.88
N ARG A 793 54.47 44.51 20.79
CA ARG A 793 54.88 45.85 21.27
C ARG A 793 54.27 46.98 20.43
N GLN A 794 54.17 46.80 19.11
CA GLN A 794 53.52 47.78 18.24
C GLN A 794 52.04 47.90 18.55
N LEU A 795 51.39 46.77 18.86
CA LEU A 795 49.99 46.74 19.27
C LEU A 795 49.78 47.38 20.66
N SER A 796 50.67 47.09 21.62
CA SER A 796 50.66 47.70 22.95
C SER A 796 50.78 49.22 22.89
N ASP A 797 51.71 49.72 22.06
CA ASP A 797 51.94 51.15 21.87
C ASP A 797 50.75 51.82 21.15
N ALA A 798 50.17 51.15 20.15
CA ALA A 798 49.02 51.67 19.38
C ALA A 798 47.73 51.75 20.21
N VAL A 799 47.51 50.79 21.11
CA VAL A 799 46.34 50.77 22.02
C VAL A 799 46.63 51.56 23.32
N GLY A 800 47.87 52.03 23.52
CA GLY A 800 48.27 52.78 24.72
C GLY A 800 48.26 51.95 26.01
N SER A 801 48.38 50.62 25.92
CA SER A 801 48.39 49.74 27.09
C SER A 801 49.77 49.68 27.75
N THR A 802 49.81 49.87 29.06
CA THR A 802 51.01 49.68 29.90
C THR A 802 50.99 48.36 30.70
N ASP A 803 49.90 47.58 30.59
CA ASP A 803 49.73 46.28 31.23
C ASP A 803 49.81 45.15 30.19
N ASP A 804 51.02 44.58 30.08
CA ASP A 804 51.30 43.47 29.17
C ASP A 804 50.45 42.23 29.47
N ALA A 805 50.15 41.93 30.74
CA ALA A 805 49.45 40.71 31.14
C ALA A 805 47.97 40.76 30.75
N SER A 806 47.32 41.92 30.98
CA SER A 806 45.95 42.13 30.52
C SER A 806 45.85 42.12 29.00
N LEU A 807 46.80 42.72 28.28
CA LEU A 807 46.77 42.73 26.81
C LEU A 807 46.97 41.32 26.20
N ILE A 808 47.82 40.48 26.81
CA ILE A 808 47.97 39.08 26.40
C ILE A 808 46.67 38.30 26.59
N THR A 809 45.93 38.57 27.68
CA THR A 809 44.65 37.91 27.96
C THR A 809 43.63 38.27 26.88
N VAL A 810 43.48 39.56 26.56
CA VAL A 810 42.57 40.06 25.52
C VAL A 810 42.92 39.49 24.13
N LEU A 811 44.21 39.42 23.79
CA LEU A 811 44.66 38.84 22.52
C LEU A 811 44.25 37.37 22.38
N TRP A 812 44.41 36.57 23.44
CA TRP A 812 44.03 35.17 23.43
C TRP A 812 42.51 34.97 23.48
N GLU A 813 41.76 35.81 24.22
CA GLU A 813 40.29 35.80 24.20
C GLU A 813 39.75 36.06 22.78
N LEU A 814 40.28 37.07 22.08
CA LEU A 814 39.92 37.36 20.69
C LEU A 814 40.38 36.28 19.70
N ALA A 815 41.55 35.67 19.91
CA ALA A 815 42.04 34.57 19.08
C ALA A 815 41.16 33.32 19.23
N TRP A 816 40.80 32.96 20.47
CA TRP A 816 39.90 31.83 20.74
C TRP A 816 38.48 32.06 20.23
N ALA A 817 38.01 33.31 20.28
CA ALA A 817 36.73 33.68 19.72
C ALA A 817 36.69 33.75 18.18
N GLY A 818 37.83 33.54 17.51
CA GLY A 818 37.91 33.48 16.05
C GLY A 818 37.97 34.85 15.37
N TYR A 819 38.36 35.91 16.08
CA TYR A 819 38.58 37.25 15.53
C TYR A 819 40.00 37.40 14.98
N LEU A 820 40.99 36.85 15.68
CA LEU A 820 42.41 37.04 15.38
C LEU A 820 43.11 35.77 14.91
N THR A 821 44.14 35.97 14.10
CA THR A 821 45.13 34.96 13.72
C THR A 821 46.54 35.47 13.93
N ASN A 822 47.54 34.59 13.76
CA ASN A 822 48.95 34.92 13.83
C ASN A 822 49.70 34.30 12.65
N ASP A 823 50.70 35.00 12.12
CA ASP A 823 51.54 34.56 11.00
C ASP A 823 52.41 33.32 11.31
N THR A 824 52.39 32.83 12.53
CA THR A 824 52.98 31.54 12.93
C THR A 824 52.12 30.87 14.00
N ILE A 825 52.23 29.55 14.10
CA ILE A 825 51.60 28.77 15.19
C ILE A 825 52.49 28.69 16.45
N ALA A 826 53.70 29.26 16.43
CA ALA A 826 54.62 29.25 17.57
C ALA A 826 54.05 29.87 18.87
N PRO A 827 53.28 30.99 18.85
CA PRO A 827 52.62 31.54 20.02
C PRO A 827 51.63 30.55 20.65
N LEU A 828 50.88 29.82 19.82
CA LEU A 828 49.95 28.77 20.26
C LEU A 828 50.69 27.65 20.98
N ARG A 829 51.79 27.16 20.40
CA ARG A 829 52.64 26.15 21.06
C ARG A 829 53.17 26.65 22.42
N SER A 830 53.63 27.91 22.47
CA SER A 830 54.14 28.51 23.70
C SER A 830 53.03 28.68 24.75
N HIS A 831 51.82 29.07 24.34
CA HIS A 831 50.65 29.21 25.22
C HIS A 831 50.25 27.85 25.81
N LEU A 832 50.18 26.79 24.98
CA LEU A 832 49.89 25.43 25.40
C LEU A 832 50.95 24.85 26.36
N SER A 833 52.23 25.17 26.14
CA SER A 833 53.33 24.68 26.98
C SER A 833 53.38 25.29 28.39
N GLY A 834 52.74 26.44 28.60
CA GLY A 834 52.74 27.18 29.86
C GLY A 834 51.62 26.81 30.84
N GLY A 835 50.64 26.00 30.43
CA GLY A 835 49.47 25.65 31.25
C GLY A 835 49.08 24.16 31.22
N ARG A 836 47.86 23.85 31.67
CA ARG A 836 47.28 22.50 31.59
C ARG A 836 46.48 22.41 30.29
N ALA A 837 46.79 21.42 29.45
CA ALA A 837 46.11 21.15 28.18
C ALA A 837 45.43 19.77 28.18
N ALA A 838 44.46 19.54 27.28
CA ALA A 838 43.69 18.30 27.20
C ALA A 838 44.59 17.09 26.86
N HIS A 839 45.64 17.31 26.06
CA HIS A 839 46.66 16.31 25.75
C HIS A 839 48.05 16.76 26.22
N ARG A 840 48.80 15.84 26.86
CA ARG A 840 50.13 16.12 27.43
C ARG A 840 51.14 16.38 26.31
N GLN A 841 51.56 17.64 26.17
CA GLN A 841 52.62 18.03 25.24
C GLN A 841 53.99 17.60 25.74
N ARG A 842 54.89 17.23 24.83
CA ARG A 842 56.29 16.95 25.14
C ARG A 842 57.04 18.29 25.14
N ALA A 843 57.69 18.65 26.26
CA ALA A 843 58.44 19.90 26.35
C ALA A 843 59.56 19.95 25.30
N SER A 844 59.53 20.93 24.40
CA SER A 844 60.62 21.16 23.44
C SER A 844 61.82 21.77 24.15
N ALA A 845 63.03 21.27 23.88
CA ALA A 845 64.26 21.83 24.42
C ALA A 845 64.44 23.30 23.96
N PRO A 846 64.86 24.22 24.84
CA PRO A 846 65.06 25.62 24.46
C PRO A 846 66.20 25.73 23.44
N ARG A 847 65.94 26.39 22.29
CA ARG A 847 66.98 26.75 21.32
C ARG A 847 67.99 27.68 22.00
N ALA A 848 69.19 27.18 22.28
CA ALA A 848 70.29 27.96 22.83
C ALA A 848 70.69 29.06 21.83
N ARG A 849 70.35 30.32 22.12
CA ARG A 849 70.89 31.47 21.37
C ARG A 849 72.38 31.59 21.69
N VAL A 850 73.24 31.42 20.69
CA VAL A 850 74.68 31.68 20.78
C VAL A 850 74.90 33.17 21.04
N ARG A 851 75.06 33.54 22.32
CA ARG A 851 75.57 34.87 22.72
C ARG A 851 77.05 34.95 22.35
N ARG A 852 77.40 35.79 21.36
CA ARG A 852 78.78 36.21 21.11
C ARG A 852 79.24 37.05 22.31
N ARG A 853 80.03 36.45 23.20
CA ARG A 853 80.51 37.04 24.45
C ARG A 853 81.93 37.56 24.22
N THR A 854 82.08 38.86 23.92
CA THR A 854 83.36 39.56 24.12
C THR A 854 83.56 39.77 25.61
N LEU A 855 84.69 39.27 26.13
CA LEU A 855 85.05 39.31 27.54
C LEU A 855 85.66 40.68 27.90
N THR A 856 85.04 41.39 28.83
CA THR A 856 85.73 42.36 29.69
C THR A 856 85.13 42.26 31.09
N PRO A 857 85.92 41.98 32.13
CA PRO A 857 85.42 41.80 33.49
C PRO A 857 85.30 43.15 34.21
N GLY A 858 84.16 43.38 34.86
CA GLY A 858 83.96 44.52 35.76
C GLY A 858 82.81 45.43 35.36
N ARG A 859 81.56 45.00 35.60
CA ARG A 859 80.48 45.95 35.89
C ARG A 859 79.32 45.27 36.62
N GLN A 860 78.91 45.90 37.72
CA GLN A 860 77.75 45.56 38.53
C GLN A 860 76.46 45.51 37.69
N VAL A 861 75.55 44.67 38.18
CA VAL A 861 74.21 44.34 37.69
C VAL A 861 73.42 45.62 37.36
N ARG A 862 73.09 45.81 36.08
CA ARG A 862 72.04 46.73 35.65
C ARG A 862 70.68 46.00 35.68
N PRO A 863 69.59 46.64 36.11
CA PRO A 863 68.25 46.06 36.02
C PRO A 863 67.91 45.72 34.57
N SER A 864 67.22 44.59 34.37
CA SER A 864 66.81 44.06 33.07
C SER A 864 65.89 45.05 32.35
N LEU A 865 66.44 45.76 31.36
CA LEU A 865 65.66 46.53 30.38
C LEU A 865 64.63 45.61 29.68
N PRO A 866 63.40 46.08 29.39
CA PRO A 866 62.40 45.31 28.67
C PRO A 866 62.97 44.83 27.33
N ALA A 867 62.89 43.54 27.01
CA ALA A 867 63.27 43.06 25.70
C ALA A 867 62.37 43.71 24.64
N ARG A 868 62.95 44.20 23.53
CA ARG A 868 62.21 44.77 22.38
C ARG A 868 61.21 43.79 21.73
N MET A 869 61.22 42.53 22.12
CA MET A 869 60.27 41.50 21.70
C MET A 869 59.38 41.15 22.90
N GLY A 870 58.05 41.12 22.68
CA GLY A 870 57.08 40.69 23.71
C GLY A 870 57.26 39.23 24.16
N PRO A 871 56.44 38.74 25.10
CA PRO A 871 56.50 37.36 25.60
C PRO A 871 56.34 36.30 24.49
N PRO A 872 56.91 35.09 24.65
CA PRO A 872 56.88 34.05 23.62
C PRO A 872 55.46 33.56 23.27
N SER A 873 54.51 33.67 24.21
CA SER A 873 53.09 33.36 24.01
C SER A 873 52.34 34.34 23.11
N VAL A 874 52.97 35.45 22.71
CA VAL A 874 52.41 36.47 21.80
C VAL A 874 53.43 36.91 20.75
N ALA A 875 54.38 36.03 20.42
CA ALA A 875 55.33 36.25 19.33
C ALA A 875 54.62 36.31 17.96
N GLY A 876 55.37 36.65 16.89
CA GLY A 876 54.78 36.79 15.55
C GLY A 876 53.95 38.06 15.38
N ARG A 877 53.29 38.17 14.23
CA ARG A 877 52.39 39.27 13.88
C ARG A 877 50.95 38.82 14.02
N TRP A 878 50.19 39.56 14.81
CA TRP A 878 48.76 39.35 14.99
C TRP A 878 47.99 40.18 13.98
N ALA A 879 46.97 39.58 13.37
CA ALA A 879 46.12 40.21 12.37
C ALA A 879 44.65 39.75 12.55
N LEU A 880 43.72 40.51 11.99
CA LEU A 880 42.33 40.07 11.87
C LEU A 880 42.19 38.96 10.84
N LEU A 881 41.31 38.00 11.13
CA LEU A 881 40.89 37.00 10.15
C LEU A 881 40.05 37.64 9.03
N PRO A 882 40.06 37.06 7.81
CA PRO A 882 39.27 37.58 6.71
C PRO A 882 37.76 37.47 6.99
N SER A 883 36.97 38.28 6.29
CA SER A 883 35.51 38.22 6.37
C SER A 883 34.99 36.86 5.91
N ARG A 884 34.04 36.30 6.66
CA ARG A 884 33.35 35.05 6.31
C ARG A 884 32.34 35.28 5.18
N GLU A 885 32.17 34.30 4.30
CA GLU A 885 31.07 34.28 3.33
C GLU A 885 29.74 34.18 4.09
N ALA A 886 28.72 34.94 3.66
CA ALA A 886 27.43 35.00 4.34
C ALA A 886 26.41 34.02 3.74
N ASP A 887 26.59 33.58 2.49
CA ASP A 887 25.68 32.65 1.83
C ASP A 887 25.90 31.21 2.34
N PRO A 888 24.91 30.63 3.06
CA PRO A 888 25.02 29.27 3.57
C PRO A 888 25.13 28.22 2.46
N THR A 889 24.58 28.49 1.27
CA THR A 889 24.63 27.57 0.12
C THR A 889 26.05 27.48 -0.44
N ARG A 890 26.74 28.63 -0.55
CA ARG A 890 28.13 28.67 -1.01
C ARG A 890 29.08 28.02 -0.01
N ARG A 891 28.84 28.23 1.29
CA ARG A 891 29.60 27.53 2.35
C ARG A 891 29.35 26.03 2.33
N ALA A 892 28.10 25.59 2.18
CA ALA A 892 27.75 24.17 2.15
C ALA A 892 28.22 23.43 0.89
N HIS A 893 28.41 24.12 -0.25
CA HIS A 893 29.01 23.53 -1.45
C HIS A 893 30.56 23.48 -1.36
N ALA A 894 31.16 24.34 -0.54
CA ALA A 894 32.61 24.41 -0.36
C ALA A 894 33.14 23.44 0.72
N ALA A 895 32.31 23.11 1.71
CA ALA A 895 32.56 22.10 2.75
C ALA A 895 32.18 20.70 2.25
#